data_AF-A0A1V6BLG3-F1
#
_entry.id   AF-A0A1V6BLG3-F1
#
_cell.length_a   1.000
_cell.length_b   1.000
_cell.length_c   1.000
_cell.angle_alpha   90.00
_cell.angle_beta   90.00
_cell.angle_gamma   90.00
#
_symmetry.space_group_name_H-M   'P 1'
#
loop_
_entity.id
_entity.type
_entity.pdbx_description
1 polymer ?
#
loop_
_entity_poly.entity_id
_entity_poly.type
_entity_poly.pdbx_seq_one_letter_code
_entity_poly.pdbx_strand_id
1 'polypeptide(L)'
;MRYQVFVLAAGFMLLTCTPAHGQIEFPVFKKSTPQPQIPNQLTEENMPIIGVWQWNDMVLQPGGYKSTIEQVSMNSPFNLLIPFLRFPDKEVVDEVIHRQMVLAADYAVEHNIGLVPDLDLRSARRAFISSYPDELQEMLRLQEVKLEKKKSTETIIASIDNLNDHYAGGKIPPYNAVKNNVLRVYAYKNGPAGIEPKTLSDITQQCRIEIISEDSVRIIIPPAGKNQPHACAMVSFTLFYPDIFGPHLIEFQKQILQQYSDARLSGVCKDEWGFPPYFPRFYTENTYDFWYSKHSAEEYARKTGGRELLSDCLLMARPMKKKETERQVAVNNFMEMVLQRNILIENSFYDAVKEIFGKDAAVTVHPTWWPYPDFNEFKKNGLDWWGVKRDWAQTDEIVPFAARTALSKKWDSPLWYNMYYTMKLPVQVWSSALAGGRINYLGFQTLYDKDLMRAENRIRLLNYISKTPLDCPVAVVFGHAAAVNWAGPYHNDVGMKLADTLWFSGYPADLIPTSEIENGSLKVDNEGWICYGKQKYSAVVLYNPEFEKSSTAGFFLRAAGGKTALFRIGNWTRDFDGNIIEGNNIFPSEMITAKDYKEAFPEIMSVLKERKIVMQTPARDTLDSRYFTLRGFNTISYFPPTTGSSRLIDGTVINVAGTNNISGDTILKEFEIGGNKVSFDAIGIAAVRLDLNGNPEAIAAGSLKSFRCGNIEINLNERLDLALWIDQNGQWRGVIQGLQGTVPQELLKITRNWKRIGLPESPAKPAVNR
;
A
#
# COMPACT_ATOMS: atom_id res chain seq x y z
N MET A 1 -54.30 -39.30 45.73
CA MET A 1 -55.56 -38.63 46.13
C MET A 1 -55.89 -37.60 45.05
N ARG A 2 -57.06 -37.77 44.40
CA ARG A 2 -57.85 -36.88 43.49
C ARG A 2 -57.17 -35.60 42.93
N TYR A 3 -56.94 -35.46 41.62
CA TYR A 3 -57.85 -34.97 40.56
C TYR A 3 -58.46 -33.56 40.80
N GLN A 4 -57.99 -32.50 40.10
CA GLN A 4 -58.69 -31.81 38.97
C GLN A 4 -58.02 -30.45 38.61
N VAL A 5 -57.46 -30.25 37.39
CA VAL A 5 -58.01 -29.68 36.10
C VAL A 5 -58.24 -28.13 36.19
N PHE A 6 -57.66 -27.23 35.37
CA PHE A 6 -57.82 -26.93 33.91
C PHE A 6 -56.57 -26.15 33.37
N VAL A 7 -55.89 -26.54 32.28
CA VAL A 7 -56.12 -26.24 30.82
C VAL A 7 -55.74 -24.78 30.47
N LEU A 8 -54.81 -24.42 29.56
CA LEU A 8 -54.63 -24.65 28.11
C LEU A 8 -53.11 -24.52 27.79
N ALA A 9 -52.49 -25.01 26.71
CA ALA A 9 -52.83 -25.90 25.61
C ALA A 9 -51.48 -26.40 25.04
N ALA A 10 -51.45 -27.66 24.63
CA ALA A 10 -50.34 -28.28 23.91
C ALA A 10 -50.36 -27.89 22.43
N GLY A 11 -49.18 -27.64 21.86
CA GLY A 11 -48.94 -27.54 20.43
C GLY A 11 -47.72 -28.38 20.08
N PHE A 12 -47.99 -29.57 19.55
CA PHE A 12 -47.04 -30.59 19.15
C PHE A 12 -46.03 -30.07 18.12
N MET A 13 -44.78 -30.54 18.24
CA MET A 13 -43.77 -30.51 17.19
C MET A 13 -44.32 -31.08 15.89
N LEU A 14 -44.40 -30.24 14.86
CA LEU A 14 -44.33 -30.67 13.47
C LEU A 14 -42.97 -30.23 12.94
N LEU A 15 -42.10 -31.21 12.73
CA LEU A 15 -40.93 -31.12 11.87
C LEU A 15 -41.41 -30.78 10.46
N THR A 16 -41.31 -29.51 10.09
CA THR A 16 -41.25 -29.09 8.69
C THR A 16 -39.93 -28.38 8.50
N CYS A 17 -39.00 -29.05 7.82
CA CYS A 17 -37.85 -28.43 7.19
C CYS A 17 -38.34 -27.32 6.26
N THR A 18 -38.26 -26.07 6.70
CA THR A 18 -38.28 -24.92 5.80
C THR A 18 -36.85 -24.68 5.35
N PRO A 19 -36.52 -24.83 4.05
CA PRO A 19 -35.22 -24.39 3.55
C PRO A 19 -35.12 -22.87 3.75
N ALA A 20 -34.00 -22.45 4.31
CA ALA A 20 -33.59 -21.05 4.41
C ALA A 20 -33.66 -20.42 3.00
N HIS A 21 -34.70 -19.63 2.76
CA HIS A 21 -34.77 -18.63 1.70
C HIS A 21 -34.12 -17.36 2.28
N GLY A 22 -33.18 -16.67 1.64
CA GLY A 22 -32.53 -16.93 0.38
C GLY A 22 -31.11 -16.35 0.41
N GLN A 23 -30.20 -17.15 -0.13
CA GLN A 23 -28.92 -16.73 -0.65
C GLN A 23 -29.18 -15.60 -1.65
N ILE A 24 -28.83 -14.36 -1.31
CA ILE A 24 -28.61 -13.36 -2.36
C ILE A 24 -27.24 -13.72 -2.92
N GLU A 25 -27.25 -14.59 -3.94
CA GLU A 25 -26.27 -14.55 -5.00
C GLU A 25 -26.10 -13.08 -5.42
N PHE A 26 -24.90 -12.69 -5.87
CA PHE A 26 -24.60 -11.41 -6.51
C PHE A 26 -25.82 -10.85 -7.26
N PRO A 27 -25.97 -9.52 -7.42
CA PRO A 27 -26.84 -9.02 -8.48
C PRO A 27 -26.35 -9.63 -9.80
N VAL A 28 -26.99 -10.74 -10.19
CA VAL A 28 -26.82 -11.36 -11.48
C VAL A 28 -27.22 -10.27 -12.44
N PHE A 29 -26.31 -9.87 -13.33
CA PHE A 29 -26.63 -9.01 -14.46
C PHE A 29 -27.52 -9.77 -15.46
N LYS A 30 -28.71 -10.20 -15.02
CA LYS A 30 -29.79 -10.72 -15.86
C LYS A 30 -30.46 -9.51 -16.50
N LYS A 31 -30.08 -9.24 -17.75
CA LYS A 31 -30.84 -8.37 -18.65
C LYS A 31 -32.31 -8.83 -18.70
N SER A 32 -33.24 -7.97 -18.35
CA SER A 32 -34.67 -8.13 -18.70
C SER A 32 -35.08 -7.29 -19.92
N THR A 33 -34.14 -6.65 -20.61
CA THR A 33 -34.42 -5.95 -21.87
C THR A 33 -33.25 -6.14 -22.85
N PRO A 34 -33.52 -6.56 -24.10
CA PRO A 34 -32.49 -6.62 -25.14
C PRO A 34 -32.19 -5.20 -25.63
N GLN A 35 -31.24 -4.55 -24.97
CA GLN A 35 -30.52 -3.39 -25.52
C GLN A 35 -29.16 -3.86 -26.08
N PRO A 36 -28.69 -3.25 -27.19
CA PRO A 36 -27.54 -3.70 -27.95
C PRO A 36 -26.30 -3.87 -27.06
N GLN A 37 -25.63 -5.02 -27.20
CA GLN A 37 -24.40 -5.31 -26.47
C GLN A 37 -23.30 -4.32 -26.91
N ILE A 38 -22.91 -3.41 -26.03
CA ILE A 38 -21.59 -2.76 -26.07
C ILE A 38 -20.82 -3.24 -24.83
N PRO A 39 -20.14 -4.39 -24.86
CA PRO A 39 -19.36 -4.86 -23.73
C PRO A 39 -17.92 -4.39 -23.90
N ASN A 40 -17.58 -3.18 -23.45
CA ASN A 40 -16.19 -2.72 -23.38
C ASN A 40 -15.42 -3.25 -22.16
N GLN A 41 -16.02 -4.11 -21.33
CA GLN A 41 -15.53 -4.39 -19.96
C GLN A 41 -15.41 -5.89 -19.63
N LEU A 42 -14.53 -6.17 -18.66
CA LEU A 42 -14.14 -7.52 -18.21
C LEU A 42 -15.29 -8.22 -17.46
N THR A 43 -15.33 -9.56 -17.53
CA THR A 43 -16.18 -10.39 -16.66
C THR A 43 -15.60 -10.44 -15.24
N GLU A 44 -16.46 -10.74 -14.26
CA GLU A 44 -16.19 -10.90 -12.81
C GLU A 44 -14.95 -11.74 -12.46
N GLU A 45 -14.44 -12.55 -13.39
CA GLU A 45 -13.29 -13.44 -13.24
C GLU A 45 -11.90 -12.78 -13.37
N ASN A 46 -11.81 -11.49 -13.72
CA ASN A 46 -10.53 -10.83 -14.03
C ASN A 46 -10.32 -9.51 -13.29
N MET A 47 -9.05 -9.22 -12.99
CA MET A 47 -8.59 -8.00 -12.33
C MET A 47 -9.11 -6.73 -13.02
N PRO A 48 -9.65 -5.73 -12.29
CA PRO A 48 -10.31 -4.56 -12.87
C PRO A 48 -9.34 -3.57 -13.53
N ILE A 49 -9.90 -2.64 -14.27
CA ILE A 49 -9.20 -1.48 -14.82
C ILE A 49 -9.77 -0.26 -14.12
N ILE A 50 -8.91 0.44 -13.38
CA ILE A 50 -9.33 1.34 -12.31
C ILE A 50 -9.05 2.79 -12.69
N GLY A 51 -10.04 3.66 -12.53
CA GLY A 51 -9.88 5.11 -12.59
C GLY A 51 -10.36 5.80 -11.31
N VAL A 52 -9.60 6.75 -10.78
CA VAL A 52 -10.03 7.57 -9.63
C VAL A 52 -10.81 8.78 -10.13
N TRP A 53 -12.05 8.88 -9.66
CA TRP A 53 -12.99 9.94 -9.97
C TRP A 53 -13.03 10.98 -8.86
N GLN A 54 -12.44 12.15 -9.08
CA GLN A 54 -12.58 13.27 -8.13
C GLN A 54 -13.97 13.89 -8.25
N TRP A 55 -14.79 13.77 -7.20
CA TRP A 55 -16.10 14.40 -7.14
C TRP A 55 -15.99 15.89 -6.79
N ASN A 56 -16.94 16.67 -7.29
CA ASN A 56 -17.10 18.08 -7.01
C ASN A 56 -18.61 18.43 -6.96
N ASP A 57 -18.94 19.69 -6.66
CA ASP A 57 -20.34 20.12 -6.50
C ASP A 57 -21.22 19.89 -7.73
N MET A 58 -20.66 19.77 -8.94
CA MET A 58 -21.43 19.44 -10.15
C MET A 58 -21.99 18.03 -10.09
N VAL A 59 -21.21 17.08 -9.56
CA VAL A 59 -21.63 15.67 -9.43
C VAL A 59 -22.76 15.56 -8.40
N LEU A 60 -22.86 16.47 -7.44
CA LEU A 60 -23.92 16.52 -6.42
C LEU A 60 -25.26 17.07 -6.94
N GLN A 61 -25.29 17.67 -8.14
CA GLN A 61 -26.55 18.08 -8.75
C GLN A 61 -27.37 16.86 -9.21
N PRO A 62 -28.71 16.95 -9.30
CA PRO A 62 -29.54 15.87 -9.84
C PRO A 62 -29.05 15.41 -11.22
N GLY A 63 -28.61 14.15 -11.34
CA GLY A 63 -28.07 13.59 -12.58
C GLY A 63 -26.65 14.02 -12.95
N GLY A 64 -25.94 14.77 -12.10
CA GLY A 64 -24.59 15.28 -12.36
C GLY A 64 -23.52 14.19 -12.57
N TYR A 65 -23.77 12.95 -12.10
CA TYR A 65 -22.90 11.80 -12.31
C TYR A 65 -23.00 11.18 -13.72
N LYS A 66 -24.11 11.39 -14.44
CA LYS A 66 -24.47 10.60 -15.63
C LYS A 66 -23.46 10.74 -16.76
N SER A 67 -23.12 11.98 -17.09
CA SER A 67 -22.20 12.28 -18.19
C SER A 67 -20.83 11.63 -18.00
N THR A 68 -20.29 11.63 -16.78
CA THR A 68 -19.00 10.98 -16.50
C THR A 68 -19.08 9.46 -16.63
N ILE A 69 -20.12 8.84 -16.08
CA ILE A 69 -20.32 7.38 -16.17
C ILE A 69 -20.50 6.94 -17.63
N GLU A 70 -21.32 7.65 -18.41
CA GLU A 70 -21.51 7.41 -19.83
C GLU A 70 -20.20 7.52 -20.59
N GLN A 71 -19.47 8.63 -20.42
CA GLN A 71 -18.17 8.84 -21.06
C GLN A 71 -17.18 7.73 -20.73
N VAL A 72 -17.08 7.32 -19.46
CA VAL A 72 -16.21 6.22 -19.04
C VAL A 72 -16.60 4.92 -19.75
N SER A 73 -17.88 4.57 -19.75
CA SER A 73 -18.37 3.32 -20.36
C SER A 73 -18.12 3.25 -21.87
N MET A 74 -18.20 4.39 -22.56
CA MET A 74 -18.08 4.47 -24.02
C MET A 74 -16.63 4.61 -24.48
N ASN A 75 -15.81 5.40 -23.78
CA ASN A 75 -14.52 5.87 -24.29
C ASN A 75 -13.28 5.29 -23.56
N SER A 76 -13.46 4.46 -22.52
CA SER A 76 -12.34 3.85 -21.78
C SER A 76 -12.55 2.36 -21.52
N PRO A 77 -11.48 1.62 -21.19
CA PRO A 77 -11.61 0.25 -20.71
C PRO A 77 -11.93 0.15 -19.21
N PHE A 78 -12.06 1.28 -18.48
CA PHE A 78 -12.34 1.26 -17.05
C PHE A 78 -13.66 0.57 -16.75
N ASN A 79 -13.65 -0.30 -15.75
CA ASN A 79 -14.84 -0.99 -15.24
C ASN A 79 -15.01 -0.83 -13.72
N LEU A 80 -14.06 -0.15 -13.07
CA LEU A 80 -14.13 0.21 -11.66
C LEU A 80 -13.73 1.68 -11.52
N LEU A 81 -14.57 2.48 -10.89
CA LEU A 81 -14.26 3.86 -10.54
C LEU A 81 -14.16 4.01 -9.02
N ILE A 82 -13.23 4.86 -8.60
CA ILE A 82 -13.02 5.22 -7.19
C ILE A 82 -13.45 6.67 -6.99
N PRO A 83 -14.68 6.95 -6.51
CA PRO A 83 -15.09 8.29 -6.11
C PRO A 83 -14.30 8.81 -4.91
N PHE A 84 -13.50 9.86 -5.10
CA PHE A 84 -12.92 10.62 -3.99
C PHE A 84 -13.90 11.70 -3.53
N LEU A 85 -14.40 11.55 -2.30
CA LEU A 85 -15.49 12.36 -1.72
C LEU A 85 -14.96 13.46 -0.80
N ARG A 86 -14.10 14.32 -1.37
CA ARG A 86 -13.35 15.32 -0.60
C ARG A 86 -13.90 16.72 -0.86
N PHE A 87 -14.82 17.17 -0.01
CA PHE A 87 -15.52 18.45 -0.17
C PHE A 87 -15.12 19.47 0.92
N PRO A 88 -15.10 20.78 0.62
CA PRO A 88 -14.79 21.82 1.61
C PRO A 88 -15.79 21.89 2.76
N ASP A 89 -17.07 21.88 2.41
CA ASP A 89 -18.22 22.23 3.27
C ASP A 89 -19.16 21.05 3.54
N LYS A 90 -18.86 19.87 3.00
CA LYS A 90 -19.66 18.63 3.15
C LYS A 90 -18.79 17.49 3.65
N GLU A 91 -19.39 16.52 4.32
CA GLU A 91 -18.73 15.32 4.83
C GLU A 91 -19.40 14.06 4.29
N VAL A 92 -18.68 12.94 4.30
CA VAL A 92 -19.22 11.65 3.83
C VAL A 92 -20.40 11.16 4.68
N VAL A 93 -20.63 11.73 5.85
CA VAL A 93 -21.81 11.43 6.68
C VAL A 93 -23.05 12.25 6.29
N ASP A 94 -22.91 13.28 5.45
CA ASP A 94 -24.02 14.14 5.09
C ASP A 94 -25.00 13.43 4.14
N GLU A 95 -26.31 13.63 4.38
CA GLU A 95 -27.40 13.00 3.61
C GLU A 95 -27.29 13.30 2.10
N VAL A 96 -26.84 14.50 1.73
CA VAL A 96 -26.67 14.89 0.32
C VAL A 96 -25.63 14.04 -0.41
N ILE A 97 -24.54 13.67 0.28
CA ILE A 97 -23.47 12.83 -0.30
C ILE A 97 -23.97 11.39 -0.43
N HIS A 98 -24.58 10.85 0.64
CA HIS A 98 -25.16 9.51 0.65
C HIS A 98 -26.19 9.32 -0.45
N ARG A 99 -27.20 10.21 -0.53
CA ARG A 99 -28.26 10.15 -1.53
C ARG A 99 -27.69 10.16 -2.95
N GLN A 100 -26.70 11.02 -3.21
CA GLN A 100 -26.11 11.09 -4.54
C GLN A 100 -25.27 9.86 -4.87
N MET A 101 -24.59 9.27 -3.88
CA MET A 101 -23.86 8.02 -4.06
C MET A 101 -24.77 6.86 -4.43
N VAL A 102 -25.92 6.70 -3.75
CA VAL A 102 -26.92 5.67 -4.08
C VAL A 102 -27.36 5.78 -5.54
N LEU A 103 -27.76 7.00 -5.96
CA LEU A 103 -28.20 7.26 -7.32
C LEU A 103 -27.10 7.03 -8.37
N ALA A 104 -25.86 7.45 -8.08
CA ALA A 104 -24.72 7.25 -8.97
C ALA A 104 -24.34 5.77 -9.08
N ALA A 105 -24.40 5.01 -7.98
CA ALA A 105 -24.12 3.58 -7.95
C ALA A 105 -25.14 2.79 -8.78
N ASP A 106 -26.43 3.07 -8.62
CA ASP A 106 -27.49 2.46 -9.43
C ASP A 106 -27.26 2.69 -10.93
N TYR A 107 -26.95 3.94 -11.32
CA TYR A 107 -26.69 4.30 -12.70
C TYR A 107 -25.40 3.67 -13.25
N ALA A 108 -24.34 3.63 -12.44
CA ALA A 108 -23.06 3.02 -12.82
C ALA A 108 -23.22 1.54 -13.12
N VAL A 109 -24.02 0.83 -12.32
CA VAL A 109 -24.32 -0.59 -12.51
C VAL A 109 -25.06 -0.84 -13.83
N GLU A 110 -26.00 0.03 -14.21
CA GLU A 110 -26.67 -0.03 -15.53
C GLU A 110 -25.68 0.14 -16.71
N HIS A 111 -24.53 0.77 -16.46
CA HIS A 111 -23.43 0.99 -17.40
C HIS A 111 -22.24 0.03 -17.17
N ASN A 112 -22.43 -1.03 -16.37
CA ASN A 112 -21.43 -2.05 -16.02
C ASN A 112 -20.18 -1.50 -15.29
N ILE A 113 -20.28 -0.33 -14.67
CA ILE A 113 -19.21 0.29 -13.89
C ILE A 113 -19.46 0.03 -12.41
N GLY A 114 -18.47 -0.54 -11.73
CA GLY A 114 -18.47 -0.63 -10.27
C GLY A 114 -17.97 0.66 -9.62
N LEU A 115 -18.61 1.08 -8.52
CA LEU A 115 -18.14 2.21 -7.71
C LEU A 115 -17.56 1.73 -6.38
N VAL A 116 -16.42 2.33 -6.00
CA VAL A 116 -15.67 2.03 -4.78
C VAL A 116 -15.29 3.34 -4.08
N PRO A 117 -16.23 4.01 -3.37
CA PRO A 117 -16.01 5.34 -2.83
C PRO A 117 -15.01 5.39 -1.67
N ASP A 118 -14.33 6.53 -1.55
CA ASP A 118 -13.49 6.91 -0.41
C ASP A 118 -14.37 7.28 0.79
N LEU A 119 -14.60 6.30 1.67
CA LEU A 119 -15.37 6.44 2.92
C LEU A 119 -14.44 6.51 4.14
N ASP A 120 -13.27 7.12 3.97
CA ASP A 120 -12.34 7.38 5.07
C ASP A 120 -12.92 8.40 6.07
N LEU A 121 -12.76 8.14 7.37
CA LEU A 121 -13.24 9.02 8.42
C LEU A 121 -12.60 10.42 8.43
N ARG A 122 -11.44 10.61 7.79
CA ARG A 122 -10.88 11.94 7.53
C ARG A 122 -11.80 12.80 6.68
N SER A 123 -12.71 12.22 5.91
CA SER A 123 -13.75 12.98 5.20
C SER A 123 -14.98 13.28 6.07
N ALA A 124 -14.93 12.99 7.37
CA ALA A 124 -15.98 13.19 8.36
C ALA A 124 -15.44 13.76 9.71
N ARG A 125 -14.41 14.60 9.65
CA ARG A 125 -13.72 15.14 10.85
C ARG A 125 -14.63 15.98 11.73
N ARG A 126 -15.47 16.85 11.16
CA ARG A 126 -16.38 17.72 11.92
C ARG A 126 -17.41 16.88 12.67
N ALA A 127 -17.99 15.87 12.01
CA ALA A 127 -18.92 14.95 12.63
C ALA A 127 -18.27 14.12 13.75
N PHE A 128 -17.04 13.64 13.53
CA PHE A 128 -16.27 12.94 14.56
C PHE A 128 -16.01 13.85 15.77
N ILE A 129 -15.49 15.05 15.56
CA ILE A 129 -15.19 16.03 16.63
C ILE A 129 -16.46 16.44 17.38
N SER A 130 -17.59 16.62 16.67
CA SER A 130 -18.86 16.95 17.32
C SER A 130 -19.34 15.83 18.24
N SER A 131 -18.98 14.58 17.94
CA SER A 131 -19.38 13.41 18.73
C SER A 131 -18.38 13.10 19.85
N TYR A 132 -17.10 13.32 19.59
CA TYR A 132 -15.98 12.97 20.46
C TYR A 132 -14.95 14.13 20.56
N PRO A 133 -15.33 15.27 21.17
CA PRO A 133 -14.49 16.49 21.17
C PRO A 133 -13.18 16.34 21.95
N ASP A 134 -13.07 15.35 22.83
CA ASP A 134 -11.87 15.06 23.63
C ASP A 134 -10.97 13.97 23.03
N GLU A 135 -11.31 13.43 21.85
CA GLU A 135 -10.57 12.35 21.18
C GLU A 135 -9.83 12.84 19.94
N LEU A 136 -9.02 13.88 20.11
CA LEU A 136 -8.28 14.51 19.01
C LEU A 136 -6.79 14.26 19.11
N GLN A 137 -6.16 14.05 17.96
CA GLN A 137 -4.75 13.76 17.84
C GLN A 137 -3.93 14.97 18.30
N GLU A 138 -2.91 14.74 19.13
CA GLU A 138 -1.96 15.79 19.52
C GLU A 138 -0.60 15.59 18.84
N MET A 139 0.07 16.72 18.56
CA MET A 139 1.49 16.77 18.27
C MET A 139 2.22 17.27 19.52
N LEU A 140 3.09 16.45 20.08
CA LEU A 140 3.98 16.81 21.18
C LEU A 140 5.27 17.42 20.62
N ARG A 141 5.51 18.69 20.93
CA ARG A 141 6.72 19.42 20.59
C ARG A 141 7.60 19.62 21.82
N LEU A 142 8.83 19.14 21.73
CA LEU A 142 9.90 19.37 22.70
C LEU A 142 10.78 20.49 22.18
N GLN A 143 10.90 21.56 22.94
CA GLN A 143 11.81 22.68 22.65
C GLN A 143 12.85 22.78 23.76
N GLU A 144 14.12 22.52 23.43
CA GLU A 144 15.22 22.78 24.35
C GLU A 144 15.66 24.25 24.26
N VAL A 145 15.93 24.83 25.42
CA VAL A 145 16.35 26.22 25.61
C VAL A 145 17.50 26.31 26.60
N LYS A 146 18.41 27.25 26.36
CA LYS A 146 19.50 27.57 27.28
C LYS A 146 19.02 28.63 28.27
N LEU A 147 19.18 28.35 29.56
CA LEU A 147 18.73 29.24 30.62
C LEU A 147 19.75 30.32 30.95
N GLU A 148 19.25 31.53 31.26
CA GLU A 148 20.07 32.64 31.74
C GLU A 148 20.37 32.51 33.23
N LYS A 149 21.58 32.85 33.68
CA LYS A 149 21.99 32.69 35.09
C LYS A 149 21.26 33.60 36.09
N LYS A 150 20.76 34.76 35.64
CA LYS A 150 20.25 35.82 36.52
C LYS A 150 18.84 36.31 36.16
N LYS A 151 18.32 35.94 34.99
CA LYS A 151 17.02 36.38 34.48
C LYS A 151 16.21 35.17 34.06
N SER A 152 14.90 35.30 34.07
CA SER A 152 14.02 34.32 33.46
C SER A 152 14.28 34.27 31.95
N THR A 153 14.23 33.07 31.38
CA THR A 153 14.32 32.86 29.93
C THR A 153 12.91 32.75 29.37
N GLU A 154 12.61 33.53 28.34
CA GLU A 154 11.34 33.47 27.62
C GLU A 154 11.53 32.63 26.35
N THR A 155 10.55 31.77 26.05
CA THR A 155 10.47 31.04 24.79
C THR A 155 9.03 31.01 24.29
N ILE A 156 8.87 31.10 22.97
CA ILE A 156 7.58 30.95 22.29
C ILE A 156 7.65 29.67 21.49
N ILE A 157 6.68 28.78 21.71
CA ILE A 157 6.57 27.51 21.02
C ILE A 157 5.25 27.54 20.25
N ALA A 158 5.36 27.41 18.93
CA ALA A 158 4.22 27.33 18.03
C ALA A 158 4.03 25.90 17.51
N SER A 159 2.85 25.59 16.99
CA SER A 159 2.53 24.37 16.24
C SER A 159 3.14 24.42 14.82
N ILE A 160 2.80 23.46 13.97
CA ILE A 160 3.08 23.53 12.53
C ILE A 160 1.98 24.36 11.85
N ASP A 161 2.40 25.43 11.18
CA ASP A 161 1.50 26.25 10.38
C ASP A 161 0.97 25.48 9.17
N ASN A 162 -0.33 25.64 8.88
CA ASN A 162 -1.03 25.06 7.74
C ASN A 162 -0.75 23.56 7.49
N LEU A 163 -0.83 22.75 8.56
CA LEU A 163 -0.65 21.30 8.47
C LEU A 163 -1.75 20.67 7.60
N ASN A 164 -1.41 20.16 6.41
CA ASN A 164 -2.38 19.57 5.47
C ASN A 164 -1.80 18.46 4.59
N ASP A 165 -2.69 17.59 4.10
CA ASP A 165 -2.47 16.60 3.04
C ASP A 165 -3.59 16.71 1.98
N HIS A 166 -3.72 15.70 1.12
CA HIS A 166 -4.77 15.65 0.09
C HIS A 166 -6.20 15.46 0.65
N TYR A 167 -6.39 15.11 1.93
CA TYR A 167 -7.69 15.10 2.65
C TYR A 167 -7.99 16.45 3.33
N ALA A 168 -7.05 17.39 3.32
CA ALA A 168 -7.17 18.68 3.99
C ALA A 168 -6.56 19.83 3.17
N GLY A 169 -6.46 19.63 1.85
CA GLY A 169 -5.84 20.57 0.92
C GLY A 169 -6.84 21.48 0.20
N GLY A 170 -6.32 22.54 -0.42
CA GLY A 170 -7.13 23.48 -1.19
C GLY A 170 -8.10 24.26 -0.31
N LYS A 171 -9.41 24.03 -0.49
CA LYS A 171 -10.47 24.69 0.29
C LYS A 171 -10.98 23.84 1.47
N ILE A 172 -10.50 22.60 1.61
CA ILE A 172 -10.89 21.72 2.73
C ILE A 172 -10.16 22.19 3.99
N PRO A 173 -10.83 22.24 5.16
CA PRO A 173 -10.19 22.70 6.40
C PRO A 173 -8.89 21.91 6.72
N PRO A 174 -7.76 22.61 6.92
CA PRO A 174 -6.48 21.99 7.30
C PRO A 174 -6.52 21.42 8.73
N TYR A 175 -5.49 20.65 9.10
CA TYR A 175 -5.32 20.05 10.43
C TYR A 175 -4.77 21.04 11.46
N ASN A 176 -5.32 22.25 11.49
CA ASN A 176 -4.86 23.32 12.38
C ASN A 176 -4.92 22.91 13.86
N ALA A 177 -4.05 23.49 14.67
CA ALA A 177 -4.15 23.36 16.11
C ALA A 177 -5.42 24.05 16.62
N VAL A 178 -6.20 23.35 17.43
CA VAL A 178 -7.44 23.85 18.05
C VAL A 178 -7.25 24.12 19.55
N LYS A 179 -6.17 23.61 20.13
CA LYS A 179 -5.81 23.77 21.55
C LYS A 179 -4.33 23.47 21.73
N ASN A 180 -3.72 24.09 22.74
CA ASN A 180 -2.39 23.71 23.22
C ASN A 180 -2.40 23.46 24.72
N ASN A 181 -1.41 22.70 25.19
CA ASN A 181 -1.17 22.43 26.60
C ASN A 181 0.33 22.30 26.90
N VAL A 182 0.82 22.98 27.93
CA VAL A 182 2.19 22.78 28.43
C VAL A 182 2.16 21.59 29.38
N LEU A 183 2.65 20.44 28.92
CA LEU A 183 2.58 19.19 29.67
C LEU A 183 3.70 19.08 30.71
N ARG A 184 4.92 19.52 30.34
CA ARG A 184 6.07 19.46 31.24
C ARG A 184 7.16 20.44 30.84
N VAL A 185 7.90 20.96 31.82
CA VAL A 185 9.17 21.67 31.62
C VAL A 185 10.22 21.01 32.49
N TYR A 186 11.21 20.38 31.86
CA TYR A 186 12.35 19.79 32.56
C TYR A 186 13.52 20.75 32.59
N ALA A 187 14.23 20.83 33.71
CA ALA A 187 15.54 21.48 33.82
C ALA A 187 16.63 20.45 34.05
N TYR A 188 17.78 20.60 33.40
CA TYR A 188 18.89 19.64 33.50
C TYR A 188 20.24 20.23 33.08
N LYS A 189 21.29 19.47 33.39
CA LYS A 189 22.62 19.62 32.80
C LYS A 189 22.76 18.70 31.60
N ASN A 190 23.13 19.29 30.47
CA ASN A 190 23.48 18.56 29.26
C ASN A 190 25.01 18.57 29.14
N GLY A 191 25.62 17.39 29.00
CA GLY A 191 27.06 17.22 28.84
C GLY A 191 27.40 16.49 27.53
N PRO A 192 28.68 16.18 27.28
CA PRO A 192 29.10 15.50 26.05
C PRO A 192 28.45 14.13 25.82
N ALA A 193 28.04 13.45 26.89
CA ALA A 193 27.35 12.16 26.85
C ALA A 193 25.81 12.29 26.96
N GLY A 194 25.27 13.49 26.71
CA GLY A 194 23.86 13.81 26.85
C GLY A 194 23.46 14.32 28.24
N ILE A 195 22.16 14.27 28.53
CA ILE A 195 21.55 14.74 29.77
C ILE A 195 22.12 13.96 30.96
N GLU A 196 22.52 14.65 32.03
CA GLU A 196 22.93 14.02 33.29
C GLU A 196 21.68 13.67 34.14
N PRO A 197 21.30 12.38 34.29
CA PRO A 197 19.98 12.02 34.85
C PRO A 197 19.75 12.53 36.27
N LYS A 198 20.80 12.62 37.08
CA LYS A 198 20.73 13.13 38.47
C LYS A 198 20.42 14.62 38.57
N THR A 199 20.54 15.36 37.46
CA THR A 199 20.24 16.79 37.38
C THR A 199 18.88 17.07 36.78
N LEU A 200 18.18 16.06 36.27
CA LEU A 200 16.87 16.21 35.65
C LEU A 200 15.82 16.45 36.74
N SER A 201 15.09 17.56 36.64
CA SER A 201 13.93 17.83 37.51
C SER A 201 12.80 18.49 36.73
N ASP A 202 11.57 18.13 37.07
CA ASP A 202 10.37 18.83 36.59
C ASP A 202 10.27 20.19 37.30
N ILE A 203 10.30 21.27 36.51
CA ILE A 203 10.16 22.65 36.97
C ILE A 203 8.89 23.32 36.44
N THR A 204 7.93 22.56 35.91
CA THR A 204 6.71 23.07 35.26
C THR A 204 5.96 24.08 36.15
N GLN A 205 5.81 23.76 37.44
CA GLN A 205 5.12 24.61 38.42
C GLN A 205 5.88 25.90 38.75
N GLN A 206 7.14 26.02 38.33
CA GLN A 206 7.98 27.22 38.51
C GLN A 206 7.94 28.13 37.28
N CYS A 207 7.37 27.66 36.16
CA CYS A 207 7.23 28.42 34.94
C CYS A 207 5.95 29.26 34.95
N ARG A 208 5.99 30.44 34.32
CA ARG A 208 4.78 31.19 33.97
C ARG A 208 4.41 30.89 32.53
N ILE A 209 3.18 30.44 32.32
CA ILE A 209 2.65 30.05 31.01
C ILE A 209 1.64 31.11 30.57
N GLU A 210 1.81 31.62 29.36
CA GLU A 210 0.92 32.59 28.73
C GLU A 210 0.47 32.03 27.37
N ILE A 211 -0.83 31.77 27.23
CA ILE A 211 -1.41 31.31 25.96
C ILE A 211 -1.49 32.53 25.03
N ILE A 212 -0.85 32.44 23.86
CA ILE A 212 -0.92 33.51 22.84
C ILE A 212 -2.13 33.26 21.92
N SER A 213 -2.29 32.02 21.47
CA SER A 213 -3.32 31.52 20.55
C SER A 213 -3.44 30.00 20.74
N GLU A 214 -4.37 29.36 20.03
CA GLU A 214 -4.55 27.90 20.00
C GLU A 214 -3.30 27.17 19.50
N ASP A 215 -2.54 27.78 18.60
CA ASP A 215 -1.34 27.23 17.99
C ASP A 215 -0.03 27.70 18.61
N SER A 216 -0.05 28.61 19.61
CA SER A 216 1.17 29.21 20.15
C SER A 216 1.09 29.50 21.65
N VAL A 217 2.15 29.14 22.37
CA VAL A 217 2.29 29.38 23.81
C VAL A 217 3.62 30.05 24.12
N ARG A 218 3.58 31.01 25.05
CA ARG A 218 4.77 31.63 25.64
C ARG A 218 5.03 31.02 27.01
N ILE A 219 6.28 30.61 27.24
CA ILE A 219 6.72 30.03 28.50
C ILE A 219 7.87 30.87 29.05
N ILE A 220 7.71 31.34 30.28
CA ILE A 220 8.72 32.09 31.01
C ILE A 220 9.29 31.16 32.08
N ILE A 221 10.55 30.78 31.89
CA ILE A 221 11.25 29.77 32.66
C ILE A 221 12.17 30.47 33.67
N PRO A 222 12.24 30.03 34.93
CA PRO A 222 13.11 30.65 35.93
C PRO A 222 14.60 30.64 35.51
N PRO A 223 15.43 31.50 36.12
CA PRO A 223 16.87 31.52 35.88
C PRO A 223 17.52 30.15 36.11
N ALA A 224 18.65 29.91 35.43
CA ALA A 224 19.41 28.68 35.51
C ALA A 224 19.76 28.30 36.96
N GLY A 225 19.35 27.11 37.37
CA GLY A 225 19.82 26.50 38.61
C GLY A 225 21.32 26.22 38.56
N LYS A 226 21.97 26.10 39.73
CA LYS A 226 23.43 25.90 39.84
C LYS A 226 23.97 24.77 38.94
N ASN A 227 23.18 23.72 38.75
CA ASN A 227 23.52 22.54 37.93
C ASN A 227 22.51 22.28 36.81
N GLN A 228 21.76 23.28 36.36
CA GLN A 228 20.70 23.10 35.35
C GLN A 228 20.68 24.27 34.35
N PRO A 229 21.70 24.37 33.47
CA PRO A 229 21.78 25.45 32.48
C PRO A 229 20.84 25.28 31.28
N HIS A 230 20.12 24.16 31.16
CA HIS A 230 19.18 23.91 30.07
C HIS A 230 17.80 23.58 30.63
N ALA A 231 16.78 23.90 29.85
CA ALA A 231 15.44 23.36 30.03
C ALA A 231 14.91 22.79 28.72
N CYS A 232 13.99 21.82 28.82
CA CYS A 232 13.19 21.35 27.70
C CYS A 232 11.72 21.51 28.06
N ALA A 233 11.03 22.36 27.30
CA ALA A 233 9.59 22.53 27.39
C ALA A 233 8.89 21.56 26.44
N MET A 234 7.89 20.86 26.96
CA MET A 234 7.09 19.86 26.28
C MET A 234 5.66 20.40 26.14
N VAL A 235 5.28 20.76 24.93
CA VAL A 235 3.98 21.36 24.61
C VAL A 235 3.24 20.43 23.67
N SER A 236 2.00 20.08 23.99
CA SER A 236 1.13 19.41 23.04
C SER A 236 0.21 20.38 22.34
N PHE A 237 0.01 20.16 21.04
CA PHE A 237 -0.95 20.88 20.20
C PHE A 237 -2.00 19.89 19.72
N THR A 238 -3.23 20.02 20.20
CA THR A 238 -4.38 19.23 19.73
C THR A 238 -4.76 19.71 18.34
N LEU A 239 -4.82 18.79 17.39
CA LEU A 239 -5.05 19.08 15.98
C LEU A 239 -6.51 18.81 15.61
N PHE A 240 -6.99 19.47 14.56
CA PHE A 240 -8.26 19.15 13.90
C PHE A 240 -8.17 17.81 13.15
N TYR A 241 -7.95 16.72 13.89
CA TYR A 241 -7.71 15.38 13.38
C TYR A 241 -8.09 14.33 14.45
N PRO A 242 -8.74 13.21 14.11
CA PRO A 242 -9.15 12.18 15.06
C PRO A 242 -7.95 11.52 15.75
N ASP A 243 -8.01 11.31 17.07
CA ASP A 243 -6.97 10.60 17.82
C ASP A 243 -6.86 9.16 17.30
N ILE A 244 -5.69 8.80 16.78
CA ILE A 244 -5.44 7.46 16.25
C ILE A 244 -5.60 6.40 17.33
N PHE A 245 -5.28 6.72 18.60
CA PHE A 245 -5.49 5.81 19.73
C PHE A 245 -6.85 5.98 20.41
N GLY A 246 -7.69 6.89 19.91
CA GLY A 246 -9.03 7.14 20.43
C GLY A 246 -9.88 5.85 20.44
N PRO A 247 -10.63 5.59 21.52
CA PRO A 247 -11.44 4.39 21.65
C PRO A 247 -12.58 4.31 20.63
N HIS A 248 -13.13 5.44 20.18
CA HIS A 248 -14.29 5.45 19.27
C HIS A 248 -13.94 5.50 17.78
N LEU A 249 -12.66 5.62 17.41
CA LEU A 249 -12.24 5.78 16.01
C LEU A 249 -12.69 4.61 15.11
N ILE A 250 -12.46 3.37 15.55
CA ILE A 250 -12.81 2.17 14.76
C ILE A 250 -14.34 2.03 14.62
N GLU A 251 -15.07 2.28 15.71
CA GLU A 251 -16.52 2.19 15.70
C GLU A 251 -17.17 3.27 14.83
N PHE A 252 -16.69 4.52 14.92
CA PHE A 252 -17.18 5.60 14.06
C PHE A 252 -16.91 5.32 12.57
N GLN A 253 -15.75 4.77 12.25
CA GLN A 253 -15.45 4.31 10.90
C GLN A 253 -16.45 3.26 10.41
N LYS A 254 -16.82 2.29 11.26
CA LYS A 254 -17.85 1.28 10.94
C LYS A 254 -19.22 1.91 10.72
N GLN A 255 -19.59 2.93 11.50
CA GLN A 255 -20.85 3.67 11.34
C GLN A 255 -20.94 4.39 10.00
N ILE A 256 -19.85 5.04 9.55
CA ILE A 256 -19.77 5.63 8.20
C ILE A 256 -20.05 4.55 7.15
N LEU A 257 -19.42 3.38 7.26
CA LEU A 257 -19.65 2.29 6.30
C LEU A 257 -21.10 1.79 6.31
N GLN A 258 -21.71 1.63 7.49
CA GLN A 258 -23.10 1.17 7.64
C GLN A 258 -24.10 2.11 6.98
N GLN A 259 -23.86 3.42 7.01
CA GLN A 259 -24.69 4.42 6.34
C GLN A 259 -24.85 4.15 4.84
N TYR A 260 -23.85 3.55 4.19
CA TYR A 260 -23.87 3.27 2.75
C TYR A 260 -24.29 1.84 2.40
N SER A 261 -24.75 1.05 3.37
CA SER A 261 -25.11 -0.37 3.16
C SER A 261 -26.28 -0.60 2.18
N ASP A 262 -27.08 0.44 1.92
CA ASP A 262 -28.18 0.45 0.95
C ASP A 262 -27.73 0.80 -0.48
N ALA A 263 -26.52 1.32 -0.66
CA ALA A 263 -25.96 1.65 -1.97
C ALA A 263 -25.40 0.41 -2.68
N ARG A 264 -25.62 0.30 -4.00
CA ARG A 264 -25.09 -0.79 -4.85
C ARG A 264 -23.61 -0.63 -5.19
N LEU A 265 -22.78 -0.57 -4.17
CA LEU A 265 -21.33 -0.40 -4.30
C LEU A 265 -20.64 -1.72 -4.64
N SER A 266 -19.50 -1.64 -5.34
CA SER A 266 -18.62 -2.79 -5.60
C SER A 266 -17.56 -2.97 -4.52
N GLY A 267 -17.55 -2.09 -3.52
CA GLY A 267 -16.53 -2.00 -2.49
C GLY A 267 -16.43 -0.60 -1.93
N VAL A 268 -15.40 -0.34 -1.11
CA VAL A 268 -15.01 1.00 -0.66
C VAL A 268 -13.48 1.12 -0.60
N CYS A 269 -12.95 2.33 -0.49
CA CYS A 269 -11.51 2.54 -0.41
C CYS A 269 -11.08 3.40 0.78
N LYS A 270 -9.80 3.32 1.14
CA LYS A 270 -9.17 4.11 2.21
C LYS A 270 -7.71 4.45 1.87
N ASP A 271 -7.44 5.74 1.63
CA ASP A 271 -6.22 6.25 0.97
C ASP A 271 -5.16 6.75 1.96
N GLU A 272 -4.04 6.06 2.09
CA GLU A 272 -2.86 6.54 2.83
C GLU A 272 -3.15 6.95 4.28
N TRP A 273 -3.74 6.04 5.05
CA TRP A 273 -4.02 6.22 6.46
C TRP A 273 -2.74 6.37 7.30
N GLY A 274 -2.87 7.03 8.45
CA GLY A 274 -1.80 7.24 9.41
C GLY A 274 -1.92 8.63 10.03
N PHE A 275 -0.98 8.99 10.89
CA PHE A 275 -0.94 10.32 11.52
C PHE A 275 -0.99 11.47 10.50
N PRO A 276 -1.31 12.71 10.92
CA PRO A 276 -1.21 13.86 10.05
C PRO A 276 0.17 13.93 9.34
N PRO A 277 0.24 14.51 8.14
CA PRO A 277 1.48 14.53 7.36
C PRO A 277 2.58 15.29 8.08
N TYR A 278 3.76 14.69 8.23
CA TYR A 278 4.89 15.35 8.87
C TYR A 278 5.94 15.75 7.84
N PHE A 279 6.25 17.03 7.74
CA PHE A 279 7.29 17.54 6.85
C PHE A 279 8.52 17.98 7.65
N PRO A 280 9.70 17.36 7.46
CA PRO A 280 10.91 17.66 8.24
C PRO A 280 11.50 19.07 8.01
N ARG A 281 10.88 19.92 7.18
CA ARG A 281 11.34 21.30 6.92
C ARG A 281 11.21 22.24 8.12
N PHE A 282 10.54 21.81 9.19
CA PHE A 282 10.33 22.59 10.41
C PHE A 282 11.34 22.30 11.54
N TYR A 283 12.39 21.51 11.27
CA TYR A 283 13.43 21.26 12.26
C TYR A 283 14.43 22.41 12.35
N THR A 284 14.42 23.10 13.48
CA THR A 284 15.57 23.89 13.95
C THR A 284 16.42 23.03 14.88
N GLU A 285 17.69 23.41 15.05
CA GLU A 285 18.50 22.86 16.15
C GLU A 285 17.72 23.07 17.46
N ASN A 286 17.41 21.98 18.19
CA ASN A 286 16.74 21.94 19.51
C ASN A 286 15.21 21.70 19.55
N THR A 287 14.58 21.31 18.42
CA THR A 287 13.15 20.95 18.39
C THR A 287 12.93 19.49 18.00
N TYR A 288 12.05 18.79 18.73
CA TYR A 288 11.67 17.40 18.46
C TYR A 288 10.16 17.22 18.53
N ASP A 289 9.58 16.54 17.54
CA ASP A 289 8.13 16.33 17.46
C ASP A 289 7.78 14.84 17.50
N PHE A 290 6.83 14.49 18.37
CA PHE A 290 6.24 13.16 18.49
C PHE A 290 4.72 13.23 18.31
N TRP A 291 4.13 12.18 17.77
CA TRP A 291 2.68 11.99 17.88
C TRP A 291 2.34 11.56 19.29
N TYR A 292 1.32 12.19 19.87
CA TYR A 292 0.94 12.00 21.26
C TYR A 292 -0.58 12.13 21.40
N SER A 293 -1.13 11.42 22.36
CA SER A 293 -2.43 11.69 22.94
C SER A 293 -2.47 11.04 24.32
N LYS A 294 -3.50 11.38 25.11
CA LYS A 294 -3.75 10.68 26.36
C LYS A 294 -3.87 9.16 26.13
N HIS A 295 -4.60 8.76 25.09
CA HIS A 295 -4.83 7.34 24.78
C HIS A 295 -3.55 6.65 24.29
N SER A 296 -2.69 7.33 23.51
CA SER A 296 -1.40 6.76 23.12
C SER A 296 -0.47 6.59 24.33
N ALA A 297 -0.52 7.51 25.30
CA ALA A 297 0.26 7.42 26.53
C ALA A 297 -0.21 6.26 27.43
N GLU A 298 -1.53 6.04 27.52
CA GLU A 298 -2.11 4.91 28.25
C GLU A 298 -1.73 3.56 27.60
N GLU A 299 -1.82 3.46 26.27
CA GLU A 299 -1.42 2.25 25.55
C GLU A 299 0.09 1.99 25.68
N TYR A 300 0.91 3.04 25.62
CA TYR A 300 2.36 2.94 25.84
C TYR A 300 2.67 2.42 27.25
N ALA A 301 2.03 2.98 28.28
CA ALA A 301 2.20 2.53 29.66
C ALA A 301 1.77 1.06 29.82
N ARG A 302 0.65 0.66 29.21
CA ARG A 302 0.17 -0.73 29.24
C ARG A 302 1.16 -1.70 28.60
N LYS A 303 1.67 -1.38 27.40
CA LYS A 303 2.62 -2.23 26.65
C LYS A 303 3.96 -2.39 27.35
N THR A 304 4.41 -1.34 28.04
CA THR A 304 5.75 -1.29 28.65
C THR A 304 5.78 -1.64 30.13
N GLY A 305 4.64 -2.06 30.71
CA GLY A 305 4.56 -2.39 32.14
C GLY A 305 4.62 -1.17 33.07
N GLY A 306 4.19 0.00 32.60
CA GLY A 306 4.02 1.21 33.39
C GLY A 306 4.98 2.36 33.10
N ARG A 307 5.73 2.33 31.98
CA ARG A 307 6.58 3.48 31.61
C ARG A 307 5.74 4.67 31.18
N GLU A 308 6.24 5.87 31.45
CA GLU A 308 5.56 7.11 31.11
C GLU A 308 6.04 7.65 29.76
N LEU A 309 5.12 7.78 28.79
CA LEU A 309 5.45 8.23 27.43
C LEU A 309 6.11 9.62 27.39
N LEU A 310 5.70 10.60 28.20
CA LEU A 310 6.33 11.93 28.20
C LEU A 310 7.80 11.89 28.60
N SER A 311 8.13 11.14 29.66
CA SER A 311 9.51 10.95 30.09
C SER A 311 10.34 10.23 29.03
N ASP A 312 9.74 9.26 28.34
CA ASP A 312 10.39 8.53 27.27
C ASP A 312 10.53 9.34 25.98
N CYS A 313 9.61 10.25 25.65
CA CYS A 313 9.78 11.20 24.54
C CYS A 313 11.04 12.06 24.74
N LEU A 314 11.33 12.52 25.96
CA LEU A 314 12.58 13.22 26.24
C LEU A 314 13.80 12.31 26.04
N LEU A 315 13.74 11.08 26.54
CA LEU A 315 14.83 10.09 26.40
C LEU A 315 15.08 9.71 24.93
N MET A 316 14.02 9.56 24.15
CA MET A 316 14.07 9.27 22.72
C MET A 316 14.67 10.43 21.92
N ALA A 317 14.27 11.66 22.25
CA ALA A 317 14.76 12.89 21.61
C ALA A 317 16.24 13.19 21.93
N ARG A 318 16.64 13.01 23.19
CA ARG A 318 17.98 13.37 23.66
C ARG A 318 18.62 12.23 24.45
N PRO A 319 19.86 11.81 24.10
CA PRO A 319 20.59 10.82 24.89
C PRO A 319 20.69 11.25 26.35
N MET A 320 20.55 10.28 27.25
CA MET A 320 20.78 10.44 28.67
C MET A 320 22.00 9.60 29.08
N LYS A 321 22.91 10.18 29.87
CA LYS A 321 24.16 9.52 30.26
C LYS A 321 23.88 8.17 30.90
N LYS A 322 24.46 7.10 30.33
CA LYS A 322 24.30 5.69 30.73
C LYS A 322 22.87 5.12 30.57
N LYS A 323 22.04 5.68 29.68
CA LYS A 323 20.69 5.17 29.38
C LYS A 323 20.48 4.81 27.90
N GLU A 324 21.54 4.41 27.20
CA GLU A 324 21.44 4.14 25.75
C GLU A 324 20.53 2.94 25.48
N THR A 325 20.64 1.88 26.27
CA THR A 325 19.77 0.71 26.13
C THR A 325 18.31 1.07 26.39
N GLU A 326 18.02 1.83 27.45
CA GLU A 326 16.67 2.26 27.77
C GLU A 326 16.08 3.18 26.69
N ARG A 327 16.93 3.97 26.02
CA ARG A 327 16.53 4.78 24.87
C ARG A 327 16.17 3.90 23.68
N GLN A 328 17.01 2.93 23.34
CA GLN A 328 16.75 1.99 22.25
C GLN A 328 15.44 1.21 22.48
N VAL A 329 15.22 0.71 23.70
CA VAL A 329 13.99 0.01 24.09
C VAL A 329 12.77 0.93 24.03
N ALA A 330 12.89 2.19 24.45
CA ALA A 330 11.81 3.15 24.36
C ALA A 330 11.37 3.38 22.91
N VAL A 331 12.33 3.51 21.98
CA VAL A 331 12.06 3.65 20.54
C VAL A 331 11.44 2.38 19.96
N ASN A 332 11.96 1.19 20.28
CA ASN A 332 11.39 -0.09 19.83
C ASN A 332 9.91 -0.20 20.20
N ASN A 333 9.58 0.02 21.46
CA ASN A 333 8.20 -0.07 21.96
C ASN A 333 7.29 1.02 21.37
N PHE A 334 7.79 2.25 21.21
CA PHE A 334 7.02 3.34 20.62
C PHE A 334 6.67 3.05 19.15
N MET A 335 7.66 2.62 18.36
CA MET A 335 7.46 2.33 16.93
C MET A 335 6.62 1.07 16.70
N GLU A 336 6.80 0.02 17.50
CA GLU A 336 5.95 -1.17 17.41
C GLU A 336 4.49 -0.82 17.77
N MET A 337 4.26 0.01 18.80
CA MET A 337 2.93 0.47 19.16
C MET A 337 2.25 1.23 18.01
N VAL A 338 2.98 2.15 17.36
CA VAL A 338 2.50 2.90 16.19
C VAL A 338 2.15 1.97 15.03
N LEU A 339 3.06 1.06 14.67
CA LEU A 339 2.87 0.08 13.60
C LEU A 339 1.61 -0.76 13.83
N GLN A 340 1.50 -1.37 15.01
CA GLN A 340 0.39 -2.28 15.33
C GLN A 340 -0.96 -1.56 15.36
N ARG A 341 -1.00 -0.29 15.82
CA ARG A 341 -2.25 0.47 15.86
C ARG A 341 -2.74 0.83 14.46
N ASN A 342 -1.85 1.24 13.56
CA ASN A 342 -2.26 1.56 12.18
C ASN A 342 -2.71 0.31 11.42
N ILE A 343 -1.98 -0.82 11.56
CA ILE A 343 -2.42 -2.13 11.04
C ILE A 343 -3.82 -2.49 11.54
N LEU A 344 -4.08 -2.34 12.85
CA LEU A 344 -5.39 -2.65 13.43
C LEU A 344 -6.51 -1.80 12.82
N ILE A 345 -6.30 -0.49 12.68
CA ILE A 345 -7.32 0.42 12.14
C ILE A 345 -7.64 0.06 10.69
N GLU A 346 -6.62 -0.11 9.86
CA GLU A 346 -6.77 -0.48 8.46
C GLU A 346 -7.41 -1.86 8.28
N ASN A 347 -7.02 -2.85 9.08
CA ASN A 347 -7.62 -4.18 9.01
C ASN A 347 -9.06 -4.21 9.55
N SER A 348 -9.39 -3.38 10.54
CA SER A 348 -10.78 -3.21 11.00
C SER A 348 -11.66 -2.55 9.94
N PHE A 349 -11.11 -1.65 9.13
CA PHE A 349 -11.80 -1.11 7.96
C PHE A 349 -12.08 -2.26 6.97
N TYR A 350 -11.06 -3.02 6.60
CA TYR A 350 -11.20 -4.16 5.70
C TYR A 350 -12.28 -5.14 6.17
N ASP A 351 -12.20 -5.58 7.43
CA ASP A 351 -13.13 -6.56 7.99
C ASP A 351 -14.57 -6.01 8.05
N ALA A 352 -14.76 -4.73 8.41
CA ALA A 352 -16.07 -4.08 8.40
C ALA A 352 -16.67 -3.98 6.99
N VAL A 353 -15.86 -3.74 5.97
CA VAL A 353 -16.32 -3.72 4.57
C VAL A 353 -16.82 -5.10 4.15
N LYS A 354 -16.07 -6.15 4.48
CA LYS A 354 -16.48 -7.54 4.18
C LYS A 354 -17.76 -7.94 4.90
N GLU A 355 -17.94 -7.46 6.14
CA GLU A 355 -19.15 -7.68 6.94
C GLU A 355 -20.37 -6.98 6.32
N ILE A 356 -20.23 -5.72 5.92
CA ILE A 356 -21.37 -4.86 5.52
C ILE A 356 -21.73 -5.04 4.04
N PHE A 357 -20.74 -5.06 3.15
CA PHE A 357 -20.95 -5.10 1.70
C PHE A 357 -20.76 -6.50 1.10
N GLY A 358 -20.33 -7.46 1.93
CA GLY A 358 -20.10 -8.85 1.55
C GLY A 358 -18.63 -9.17 1.26
N LYS A 359 -18.30 -10.47 1.31
CA LYS A 359 -16.92 -10.99 1.17
C LYS A 359 -16.23 -10.58 -0.14
N ASP A 360 -17.00 -10.36 -1.20
CA ASP A 360 -16.51 -10.05 -2.54
C ASP A 360 -16.39 -8.54 -2.79
N ALA A 361 -16.83 -7.70 -1.83
CA ALA A 361 -16.70 -6.24 -1.92
C ALA A 361 -15.24 -5.82 -1.89
N ALA A 362 -14.79 -5.03 -2.88
CA ALA A 362 -13.40 -4.63 -3.00
C ALA A 362 -12.98 -3.64 -1.89
N VAL A 363 -11.79 -3.85 -1.33
CA VAL A 363 -11.09 -2.91 -0.45
C VAL A 363 -9.78 -2.51 -1.14
N THR A 364 -9.69 -1.25 -1.53
CA THR A 364 -8.67 -0.72 -2.46
C THR A 364 -8.00 0.58 -1.96
N VAL A 365 -7.09 1.11 -2.78
CA VAL A 365 -6.06 2.15 -2.60
C VAL A 365 -4.94 1.68 -1.66
N HIS A 366 -4.11 2.49 -1.03
CA HIS A 366 -2.86 1.99 -0.47
C HIS A 366 -2.44 2.71 0.80
N PRO A 367 -1.65 2.08 1.68
CA PRO A 367 -1.10 2.74 2.87
C PRO A 367 0.15 3.59 2.59
N THR A 368 0.66 3.62 1.35
CA THR A 368 2.00 4.15 1.00
C THR A 368 2.01 5.68 0.80
N TRP A 369 1.94 6.46 1.88
CA TRP A 369 1.83 7.94 1.79
C TRP A 369 3.12 8.60 1.30
N TRP A 370 4.25 8.27 1.94
CA TRP A 370 5.57 8.57 1.38
C TRP A 370 5.92 7.42 0.46
N PRO A 371 6.11 7.65 -0.85
CA PRO A 371 6.31 6.58 -1.80
C PRO A 371 7.76 6.02 -1.77
N TYR A 372 8.32 5.87 -0.56
CA TYR A 372 9.58 5.20 -0.26
C TYR A 372 9.60 4.75 1.22
N PRO A 373 10.12 3.56 1.54
CA PRO A 373 10.18 3.05 2.91
C PRO A 373 11.31 3.72 3.72
N ASP A 374 11.13 4.99 4.07
CA ASP A 374 12.07 5.79 4.86
C ASP A 374 11.45 6.38 6.13
N PHE A 375 12.26 7.12 6.88
CA PHE A 375 11.89 7.75 8.15
C PHE A 375 10.64 8.63 8.09
N ASN A 376 10.30 9.19 6.93
CA ASN A 376 9.08 9.96 6.79
C ASN A 376 7.86 9.05 6.85
N GLU A 377 7.93 7.88 6.20
CA GLU A 377 6.88 6.87 6.27
C GLU A 377 6.80 6.22 7.65
N PHE A 378 7.94 5.99 8.29
CA PHE A 378 7.97 5.44 9.64
C PHE A 378 7.17 6.33 10.60
N LYS A 379 7.31 7.66 10.47
CA LYS A 379 6.57 8.62 11.28
C LYS A 379 5.08 8.71 10.92
N LYS A 380 4.71 8.40 9.67
CA LYS A 380 3.33 8.44 9.19
C LYS A 380 2.49 7.29 9.76
N ASN A 381 2.97 6.06 9.65
CA ASN A 381 2.17 4.87 9.99
C ASN A 381 2.99 3.74 10.64
N GLY A 382 4.28 3.95 10.90
CA GLY A 382 5.17 2.91 11.41
C GLY A 382 5.68 1.95 10.35
N LEU A 383 5.51 2.26 9.06
CA LEU A 383 5.77 1.38 7.91
C LEU A 383 4.87 0.14 7.90
N ASP A 384 3.56 0.35 7.91
CA ASP A 384 2.55 -0.70 8.02
C ASP A 384 2.22 -1.44 6.71
N TRP A 385 2.89 -1.11 5.61
CA TRP A 385 2.50 -1.49 4.24
C TRP A 385 2.18 -2.97 4.05
N TRP A 386 2.99 -3.84 4.64
CA TRP A 386 2.85 -5.30 4.51
C TRP A 386 1.82 -5.90 5.48
N GLY A 387 1.45 -5.18 6.55
CA GLY A 387 0.44 -5.60 7.53
C GLY A 387 -0.99 -5.20 7.16
N VAL A 388 -1.16 -4.21 6.27
CA VAL A 388 -2.44 -3.63 5.87
C VAL A 388 -3.12 -4.45 4.77
N LYS A 389 -4.26 -5.08 5.10
CA LYS A 389 -5.04 -5.91 4.17
C LYS A 389 -5.68 -5.06 3.06
N ARG A 390 -5.57 -5.59 1.84
CA ARG A 390 -6.28 -5.15 0.64
C ARG A 390 -6.65 -6.38 -0.19
N ASP A 391 -7.67 -6.28 -1.04
CA ASP A 391 -7.99 -7.39 -1.95
C ASP A 391 -6.99 -7.49 -3.10
N TRP A 392 -6.41 -6.36 -3.49
CA TRP A 392 -5.36 -6.29 -4.50
C TRP A 392 -4.18 -5.54 -3.93
N ALA A 393 -2.97 -5.97 -4.28
CA ALA A 393 -1.78 -5.21 -3.94
C ALA A 393 -1.81 -3.86 -4.66
N GLN A 394 -1.71 -2.76 -3.91
CA GLN A 394 -1.70 -1.42 -4.46
C GLN A 394 -0.66 -0.56 -3.77
N THR A 395 -0.06 0.35 -4.53
CA THR A 395 0.96 1.30 -4.07
C THR A 395 0.75 2.65 -4.75
N ASP A 396 1.50 3.65 -4.31
CA ASP A 396 1.49 4.97 -4.90
C ASP A 396 2.73 5.28 -5.76
N GLU A 397 2.51 6.08 -6.81
CA GLU A 397 3.51 6.86 -7.53
C GLU A 397 4.85 6.16 -7.82
N ILE A 398 5.84 6.42 -6.97
CA ILE A 398 7.25 6.03 -7.13
C ILE A 398 7.71 4.97 -6.12
N VAL A 399 6.76 4.33 -5.42
CA VAL A 399 7.06 3.21 -4.50
C VAL A 399 7.97 2.20 -5.22
N PRO A 400 9.10 1.77 -4.64
CA PRO A 400 10.03 0.86 -5.31
C PRO A 400 9.38 -0.44 -5.81
N PHE A 401 9.77 -0.91 -6.99
CA PHE A 401 9.22 -2.14 -7.58
C PHE A 401 9.42 -3.37 -6.68
N ALA A 402 10.49 -3.40 -5.89
CA ALA A 402 10.75 -4.44 -4.89
C ALA A 402 9.66 -4.52 -3.81
N ALA A 403 9.05 -3.38 -3.44
CA ALA A 403 7.92 -3.37 -2.52
C ALA A 403 6.61 -3.76 -3.22
N ARG A 404 6.37 -3.24 -4.45
CA ARG A 404 5.15 -3.55 -5.23
C ARG A 404 4.99 -5.05 -5.47
N THR A 405 6.08 -5.68 -5.90
CA THR A 405 6.12 -7.11 -6.23
C THR A 405 6.01 -8.00 -4.99
N ALA A 406 6.53 -7.56 -3.84
CA ALA A 406 6.34 -8.21 -2.56
C ALA A 406 4.87 -8.14 -2.10
N LEU A 407 4.24 -6.96 -2.17
CA LEU A 407 2.84 -6.79 -1.80
C LEU A 407 1.91 -7.66 -2.67
N SER A 408 2.22 -7.80 -3.96
CA SER A 408 1.48 -8.72 -4.86
C SER A 408 1.46 -10.15 -4.31
N LYS A 409 2.60 -10.62 -3.80
CA LYS A 409 2.76 -11.97 -3.26
C LYS A 409 2.11 -12.13 -1.88
N LYS A 410 2.21 -11.10 -1.03
CA LYS A 410 1.55 -11.03 0.28
C LYS A 410 0.06 -11.34 0.18
N TRP A 411 -0.62 -10.68 -0.74
CA TRP A 411 -2.07 -10.75 -0.89
C TRP A 411 -2.54 -11.81 -1.88
N ASP A 412 -1.63 -12.70 -2.31
CA ASP A 412 -1.86 -13.68 -3.38
C ASP A 412 -2.50 -13.08 -4.65
N SER A 413 -2.18 -11.80 -4.91
CA SER A 413 -2.69 -11.07 -6.05
C SER A 413 -1.81 -11.35 -7.28
N PRO A 414 -2.39 -11.72 -8.44
CA PRO A 414 -1.62 -12.03 -9.64
C PRO A 414 -0.93 -10.81 -10.26
N LEU A 415 -1.32 -9.60 -9.84
CA LEU A 415 -0.71 -8.34 -10.23
C LEU A 415 -0.81 -7.32 -9.08
N TRP A 416 -0.09 -6.20 -9.21
CA TRP A 416 -0.19 -5.04 -8.34
C TRP A 416 -0.68 -3.81 -9.12
N TYR A 417 -1.35 -2.88 -8.46
CA TYR A 417 -1.69 -1.57 -9.03
C TYR A 417 -0.79 -0.48 -8.46
N ASN A 418 -0.49 0.52 -9.29
CA ASN A 418 0.14 1.74 -8.83
C ASN A 418 -0.76 2.92 -9.15
N MET A 419 -1.17 3.67 -8.13
CA MET A 419 -1.89 4.91 -8.32
C MET A 419 -0.95 5.93 -8.97
N TYR A 420 -1.37 6.53 -10.08
CA TYR A 420 -0.48 7.41 -10.86
C TYR A 420 -1.24 8.46 -11.67
N TYR A 421 -0.69 9.68 -11.77
CA TYR A 421 -1.32 10.81 -12.46
C TYR A 421 -0.33 11.79 -13.13
N THR A 422 0.96 11.45 -13.22
CA THR A 422 2.00 12.42 -13.63
C THR A 422 2.33 12.39 -15.14
N MET A 423 3.08 13.39 -15.62
CA MET A 423 3.46 13.56 -17.04
C MET A 423 4.24 12.39 -17.67
N LYS A 424 4.77 11.45 -16.87
CA LYS A 424 5.45 10.24 -17.37
C LYS A 424 4.52 9.02 -17.42
N LEU A 425 3.20 9.22 -17.44
CA LEU A 425 2.21 8.15 -17.56
C LEU A 425 2.48 7.15 -18.71
N PRO A 426 2.91 7.58 -19.92
CA PRO A 426 3.28 6.64 -20.99
C PRO A 426 4.39 5.66 -20.57
N VAL A 427 5.38 6.15 -19.82
CA VAL A 427 6.48 5.32 -19.30
C VAL A 427 5.95 4.35 -18.27
N GLN A 428 5.18 4.84 -17.30
CA GLN A 428 4.66 4.02 -16.21
C GLN A 428 3.75 2.88 -16.67
N VAL A 429 2.92 3.11 -17.68
CA VAL A 429 2.00 2.10 -18.21
C VAL A 429 2.78 0.87 -18.71
N TRP A 430 3.83 1.09 -19.50
CA TRP A 430 4.64 -0.01 -20.05
C TRP A 430 5.63 -0.60 -19.04
N SER A 431 6.28 0.23 -18.23
CA SER A 431 7.18 -0.23 -17.17
C SER A 431 6.44 -1.07 -16.10
N SER A 432 5.22 -0.65 -15.74
CA SER A 432 4.38 -1.43 -14.81
C SER A 432 3.96 -2.75 -15.44
N ALA A 433 3.49 -2.74 -16.70
CA ALA A 433 3.15 -3.98 -17.41
C ALA A 433 4.34 -4.95 -17.49
N LEU A 434 5.55 -4.45 -17.75
CA LEU A 434 6.78 -5.25 -17.76
C LEU A 434 7.04 -5.91 -16.39
N ALA A 435 6.83 -5.20 -15.29
CA ALA A 435 6.99 -5.73 -13.94
C ALA A 435 5.72 -6.39 -13.36
N GLY A 436 4.78 -6.79 -14.23
CA GLY A 436 3.58 -7.54 -13.83
C GLY A 436 2.50 -6.71 -13.12
N GLY A 437 2.56 -5.38 -13.19
CA GLY A 437 1.59 -4.46 -12.57
C GLY A 437 0.67 -3.73 -13.56
N ARG A 438 -0.25 -2.92 -13.03
CA ARG A 438 -1.22 -2.07 -13.74
C ARG A 438 -1.27 -0.68 -13.12
N ILE A 439 -1.90 0.26 -13.81
CA ILE A 439 -2.11 1.62 -13.29
C ILE A 439 -3.52 1.73 -12.71
N ASN A 440 -3.61 2.35 -11.54
CA ASN A 440 -4.82 2.96 -11.03
C ASN A 440 -4.75 4.46 -11.38
N TYR A 441 -5.60 4.93 -12.31
CA TYR A 441 -5.42 6.24 -12.94
C TYR A 441 -6.00 7.36 -12.05
N LEU A 442 -5.15 8.07 -11.31
CA LEU A 442 -5.59 9.13 -10.40
C LEU A 442 -6.02 10.39 -11.18
N GLY A 443 -7.26 10.83 -10.98
CA GLY A 443 -7.84 11.94 -11.74
C GLY A 443 -8.03 11.60 -13.22
N PHE A 444 -8.58 10.41 -13.50
CA PHE A 444 -8.68 9.85 -14.85
C PHE A 444 -9.34 10.81 -15.85
N GLN A 445 -10.21 11.72 -15.38
CA GLN A 445 -10.90 12.69 -16.24
C GLN A 445 -9.94 13.57 -17.03
N THR A 446 -8.73 13.82 -16.50
CA THR A 446 -7.69 14.61 -17.18
C THR A 446 -6.73 13.74 -18.01
N LEU A 447 -6.74 12.42 -17.78
CA LEU A 447 -5.84 11.45 -18.40
C LEU A 447 -6.46 10.75 -19.62
N TYR A 448 -7.59 11.26 -20.09
CA TYR A 448 -8.40 10.65 -21.12
C TYR A 448 -7.79 10.84 -22.53
N ASP A 449 -6.74 10.06 -22.83
CA ASP A 449 -5.99 10.08 -24.08
C ASP A 449 -6.24 8.82 -24.92
N LYS A 450 -6.45 8.99 -26.23
CA LYS A 450 -6.79 7.89 -27.14
C LYS A 450 -5.70 6.81 -27.17
N ASP A 451 -4.45 7.23 -27.29
CA ASP A 451 -3.35 6.30 -27.48
C ASP A 451 -2.99 5.59 -26.16
N LEU A 452 -3.13 6.29 -25.03
CA LEU A 452 -3.08 5.70 -23.70
C LEU A 452 -4.19 4.66 -23.47
N MET A 453 -5.46 4.99 -23.79
CA MET A 453 -6.55 4.02 -23.69
C MET A 453 -6.30 2.83 -24.61
N ARG A 454 -5.70 3.04 -25.79
CA ARG A 454 -5.30 1.95 -26.69
C ARG A 454 -4.23 1.05 -26.06
N ALA A 455 -3.25 1.63 -25.36
CA ALA A 455 -2.24 0.88 -24.59
C ALA A 455 -2.89 0.00 -23.52
N GLU A 456 -3.78 0.58 -22.72
CA GLU A 456 -4.46 -0.13 -21.63
C GLU A 456 -5.36 -1.27 -22.16
N ASN A 457 -6.03 -1.04 -23.29
CA ASN A 457 -6.77 -2.08 -24.00
C ASN A 457 -5.89 -3.28 -24.43
N ARG A 458 -4.60 -3.07 -24.72
CA ARG A 458 -3.66 -4.16 -25.03
C ARG A 458 -3.16 -4.83 -23.76
N ILE A 459 -2.83 -4.05 -22.74
CA ILE A 459 -2.32 -4.54 -21.45
C ILE A 459 -3.36 -5.40 -20.72
N ARG A 460 -4.65 -5.03 -20.74
CA ARG A 460 -5.71 -5.81 -20.08
C ARG A 460 -5.86 -7.25 -20.59
N LEU A 461 -5.37 -7.56 -21.80
CA LEU A 461 -5.35 -8.93 -22.32
C LEU A 461 -4.53 -9.86 -21.41
N LEU A 462 -3.51 -9.34 -20.75
CA LEU A 462 -2.71 -10.08 -19.77
C LEU A 462 -3.56 -10.54 -18.58
N ASN A 463 -4.62 -9.82 -18.20
CA ASN A 463 -5.45 -10.17 -17.03
C ASN A 463 -6.14 -11.54 -17.20
N TYR A 464 -6.32 -12.02 -18.44
CA TYR A 464 -6.88 -13.34 -18.73
C TYR A 464 -5.89 -14.48 -18.45
N ILE A 465 -4.59 -14.23 -18.60
CA ILE A 465 -3.55 -15.28 -18.58
C ILE A 465 -2.62 -15.20 -17.36
N SER A 466 -2.46 -14.01 -16.77
CA SER A 466 -1.64 -13.77 -15.58
C SER A 466 -2.36 -14.27 -14.33
N LYS A 467 -2.01 -15.47 -13.85
CA LYS A 467 -2.58 -16.08 -12.64
C LYS A 467 -1.63 -16.08 -11.44
N THR A 468 -0.39 -15.63 -11.64
CA THR A 468 0.62 -15.49 -10.59
C THR A 468 1.40 -14.19 -10.78
N PRO A 469 1.93 -13.59 -9.71
CA PRO A 469 2.74 -12.37 -9.81
C PRO A 469 4.08 -12.60 -10.54
N LEU A 470 4.79 -11.49 -10.77
CA LEU A 470 6.16 -11.48 -11.29
C LEU A 470 7.07 -12.39 -10.45
N ASP A 471 7.86 -13.22 -11.12
CA ASP A 471 8.85 -14.08 -10.49
C ASP A 471 10.04 -13.24 -9.98
N CYS A 472 10.25 -13.26 -8.67
CA CYS A 472 11.35 -12.58 -7.99
C CYS A 472 12.22 -13.63 -7.27
N PRO A 473 13.36 -14.03 -7.85
CA PRO A 473 14.17 -15.13 -7.30
C PRO A 473 14.85 -14.81 -5.96
N VAL A 474 14.90 -13.53 -5.55
CA VAL A 474 15.59 -13.08 -4.33
C VAL A 474 14.63 -12.31 -3.42
N ALA A 475 14.71 -12.53 -2.11
CA ALA A 475 14.09 -11.66 -1.11
C ALA A 475 15.15 -10.95 -0.26
N VAL A 476 14.98 -9.64 -0.09
CA VAL A 476 15.69 -8.84 0.92
C VAL A 476 14.74 -8.67 2.11
N VAL A 477 15.03 -9.42 3.18
CA VAL A 477 14.24 -9.44 4.42
C VAL A 477 14.91 -8.53 5.44
N PHE A 478 14.42 -7.29 5.60
CA PHE A 478 15.05 -6.29 6.44
C PHE A 478 14.53 -6.31 7.88
N GLY A 479 15.42 -6.07 8.84
CA GLY A 479 15.08 -5.91 10.25
C GLY A 479 14.17 -4.70 10.43
N HIS A 480 12.88 -4.95 10.64
CA HIS A 480 11.87 -3.92 10.78
C HIS A 480 12.16 -3.05 12.01
N ALA A 481 12.50 -3.67 13.15
CA ALA A 481 12.82 -2.95 14.39
C ALA A 481 14.09 -2.10 14.22
N ALA A 482 15.11 -2.65 13.56
CA ALA A 482 16.36 -1.95 13.27
C ALA A 482 16.15 -0.70 12.40
N ALA A 483 15.35 -0.82 11.35
CA ALA A 483 15.12 0.25 10.38
C ALA A 483 14.40 1.45 11.02
N VAL A 484 13.43 1.21 11.90
CA VAL A 484 12.62 2.28 12.51
C VAL A 484 13.24 2.86 13.79
N ASN A 485 14.32 2.26 14.33
CA ASN A 485 14.93 2.72 15.57
C ASN A 485 16.05 3.75 15.34
N TRP A 486 15.76 5.05 15.51
CA TRP A 486 16.74 6.14 15.37
C TRP A 486 17.81 6.23 16.48
N ALA A 487 17.73 5.39 17.51
CA ALA A 487 18.80 5.17 18.48
C ALA A 487 19.63 3.90 18.16
N GLY A 488 19.28 3.20 17.08
CA GLY A 488 19.95 2.02 16.58
C GLY A 488 21.04 2.30 15.55
N PRO A 489 21.87 1.28 15.23
CA PRO A 489 22.95 1.41 14.25
C PRO A 489 22.47 1.41 12.78
N TYR A 490 21.24 0.97 12.50
CA TYR A 490 20.72 0.72 11.15
C TYR A 490 19.45 1.51 10.81
N HIS A 491 19.20 2.61 11.51
CA HIS A 491 18.06 3.48 11.26
C HIS A 491 17.99 3.93 9.80
N ASN A 492 16.79 3.88 9.22
CA ASN A 492 16.51 4.35 7.85
C ASN A 492 17.26 3.59 6.76
N ASP A 493 17.64 2.33 7.01
CA ASP A 493 18.23 1.43 6.02
C ASP A 493 17.46 0.10 5.95
N VAL A 494 16.52 0.04 5.01
CA VAL A 494 15.73 -1.17 4.71
C VAL A 494 16.40 -2.09 3.69
N GLY A 495 17.64 -1.81 3.26
CA GLY A 495 18.34 -2.63 2.27
C GLY A 495 17.98 -2.35 0.81
N MET A 496 17.34 -1.22 0.51
CA MET A 496 16.95 -0.83 -0.86
C MET A 496 18.12 -0.82 -1.84
N LYS A 497 19.35 -0.46 -1.41
CA LYS A 497 20.53 -0.49 -2.28
C LYS A 497 20.82 -1.89 -2.84
N LEU A 498 20.62 -2.94 -2.05
CA LEU A 498 20.79 -4.31 -2.50
C LEU A 498 19.67 -4.70 -3.48
N ALA A 499 18.42 -4.41 -3.13
CA ALA A 499 17.28 -4.67 -4.00
C ALA A 499 17.44 -3.97 -5.35
N ASP A 500 17.79 -2.68 -5.35
CA ASP A 500 18.05 -1.89 -6.56
C ASP A 500 19.21 -2.48 -7.39
N THR A 501 20.29 -2.94 -6.74
CA THR A 501 21.42 -3.55 -7.46
C THR A 501 21.02 -4.87 -8.16
N LEU A 502 20.13 -5.65 -7.54
CA LEU A 502 19.59 -6.88 -8.13
C LEU A 502 18.67 -6.59 -9.31
N TRP A 503 17.76 -5.62 -9.16
CA TRP A 503 16.89 -5.13 -10.23
C TRP A 503 17.69 -4.55 -11.41
N PHE A 504 18.74 -3.76 -11.13
CA PHE A 504 19.68 -3.23 -12.13
C PHE A 504 20.43 -4.32 -12.90
N SER A 505 20.55 -5.50 -12.30
CA SER A 505 21.24 -6.66 -12.88
C SER A 505 20.29 -7.64 -13.58
N GLY A 506 18.99 -7.35 -13.63
CA GLY A 506 17.98 -8.20 -14.26
C GLY A 506 17.50 -9.37 -13.40
N TYR A 507 17.70 -9.31 -12.08
CA TYR A 507 17.16 -10.27 -11.13
C TYR A 507 16.21 -9.55 -10.17
N PRO A 508 14.91 -9.48 -10.48
CA PRO A 508 13.92 -8.85 -9.60
C PRO A 508 14.00 -9.41 -8.18
N ALA A 509 14.01 -8.52 -7.19
CA ALA A 509 14.03 -8.88 -5.78
C ALA A 509 12.84 -8.27 -5.05
N ASP A 510 12.26 -9.03 -4.13
CA ASP A 510 11.21 -8.55 -3.22
C ASP A 510 11.84 -7.90 -1.98
N LEU A 511 11.24 -6.81 -1.50
CA LEU A 511 11.55 -6.17 -0.22
C LEU A 511 10.49 -6.57 0.81
N ILE A 512 10.91 -7.14 1.95
CA ILE A 512 10.02 -7.73 2.95
C ILE A 512 10.53 -7.37 4.37
N PRO A 513 9.71 -6.86 5.30
CA PRO A 513 10.12 -6.69 6.68
C PRO A 513 10.10 -8.01 7.46
N THR A 514 10.95 -8.14 8.48
CA THR A 514 10.93 -9.27 9.42
C THR A 514 9.61 -9.45 10.16
N SER A 515 8.77 -8.42 10.28
CA SER A 515 7.41 -8.56 10.82
C SER A 515 6.54 -9.56 10.05
N GLU A 516 6.87 -9.85 8.78
CA GLU A 516 6.21 -10.88 7.98
C GLU A 516 6.59 -12.31 8.41
N ILE A 517 7.70 -12.49 9.12
CA ILE A 517 8.04 -13.75 9.79
C ILE A 517 7.11 -13.94 11.01
N GLU A 518 6.95 -12.90 11.82
CA GLU A 518 6.16 -12.95 13.06
C GLU A 518 4.67 -13.19 12.78
N ASN A 519 4.13 -12.55 11.74
CA ASN A 519 2.73 -12.75 11.35
C ASN A 519 2.49 -14.04 10.52
N GLY A 520 3.56 -14.80 10.23
CA GLY A 520 3.49 -16.09 9.54
C GLY A 520 3.31 -16.03 8.03
N SER A 521 3.42 -14.86 7.41
CA SER A 521 3.24 -14.69 5.96
C SER A 521 4.48 -15.13 5.18
N LEU A 522 5.67 -14.82 5.70
CA LEU A 522 6.93 -15.39 5.23
C LEU A 522 7.16 -16.73 5.96
N LYS A 523 7.19 -17.83 5.21
CA LYS A 523 7.21 -19.19 5.77
C LYS A 523 8.24 -20.08 5.10
N VAL A 524 8.57 -21.20 5.76
CA VAL A 524 9.34 -22.30 5.17
C VAL A 524 8.35 -23.39 4.79
N ASP A 525 8.35 -23.84 3.54
CA ASP A 525 7.48 -24.94 3.09
C ASP A 525 8.07 -26.33 3.45
N ASN A 526 7.29 -27.38 3.21
CA ASN A 526 7.69 -28.76 3.54
C ASN A 526 8.89 -29.27 2.73
N GLU A 527 9.27 -28.60 1.64
CA GLU A 527 10.43 -28.93 0.83
C GLU A 527 11.68 -28.11 1.23
N GLY A 528 11.56 -27.25 2.25
CA GLY A 528 12.64 -26.39 2.71
C GLY A 528 12.84 -25.13 1.86
N TRP A 529 11.84 -24.69 1.09
CA TRP A 529 11.86 -23.37 0.46
C TRP A 529 11.38 -22.30 1.42
N ILE A 530 12.04 -21.14 1.44
CA ILE A 530 11.44 -19.92 1.95
C ILE A 530 10.45 -19.38 0.90
N CYS A 531 9.23 -19.11 1.34
CA CYS A 531 8.10 -18.74 0.50
C CYS A 531 7.38 -17.50 1.01
N TYR A 532 6.91 -16.67 0.07
CA TYR A 532 5.98 -15.58 0.31
C TYR A 532 4.86 -15.64 -0.71
N GLY A 533 3.62 -15.88 -0.24
CA GLY A 533 2.55 -16.32 -1.13
C GLY A 533 2.95 -17.58 -1.92
N LYS A 534 2.84 -17.51 -3.25
CA LYS A 534 3.27 -18.57 -4.19
C LYS A 534 4.75 -18.50 -4.58
N GLN A 535 5.47 -17.42 -4.25
CA GLN A 535 6.89 -17.28 -4.62
C GLN A 535 7.75 -18.22 -3.77
N LYS A 536 8.66 -18.94 -4.43
CA LYS A 536 9.76 -19.68 -3.81
C LYS A 536 11.05 -18.94 -4.10
N TYR A 537 11.85 -18.63 -3.08
CA TYR A 537 13.07 -17.84 -3.26
C TYR A 537 14.30 -18.71 -3.44
N SER A 538 15.11 -18.38 -4.45
CA SER A 538 16.43 -18.99 -4.65
C SER A 538 17.45 -18.51 -3.62
N ALA A 539 17.38 -17.24 -3.23
CA ALA A 539 18.20 -16.66 -2.19
C ALA A 539 17.38 -15.73 -1.30
N VAL A 540 17.66 -15.74 0.00
CA VAL A 540 17.05 -14.83 0.98
C VAL A 540 18.16 -14.18 1.81
N VAL A 541 18.07 -12.86 1.93
CA VAL A 541 19.03 -12.04 2.68
C VAL A 541 18.35 -11.48 3.91
N LEU A 542 18.79 -11.89 5.10
CA LEU A 542 18.45 -11.18 6.34
C LEU A 542 19.31 -9.93 6.44
N TYR A 543 18.69 -8.76 6.38
CA TYR A 543 19.36 -7.46 6.29
C TYR A 543 19.18 -6.67 7.59
N ASN A 544 20.28 -6.41 8.31
CA ASN A 544 20.34 -5.62 9.54
C ASN A 544 19.36 -6.09 10.64
N PRO A 545 19.53 -7.29 11.22
CA PRO A 545 18.60 -7.89 12.20
C PRO A 545 18.68 -7.34 13.64
N GLU A 546 19.28 -6.18 13.88
CA GLU A 546 19.40 -5.61 15.23
C GLU A 546 18.01 -5.38 15.86
N PHE A 547 17.84 -5.70 17.15
CA PHE A 547 16.57 -5.59 17.88
C PHE A 547 15.43 -6.51 17.43
N GLU A 548 15.68 -7.44 16.51
CA GLU A 548 14.66 -8.42 16.14
C GLU A 548 14.33 -9.36 17.30
N LYS A 549 13.22 -10.09 17.19
CA LYS A 549 12.80 -11.10 18.18
C LYS A 549 13.37 -12.48 17.84
N SER A 550 13.39 -13.38 18.81
CA SER A 550 13.93 -14.74 18.66
C SER A 550 13.21 -15.58 17.59
N SER A 551 11.96 -15.23 17.24
CA SER A 551 11.22 -15.77 16.11
C SER A 551 11.98 -15.68 14.79
N THR A 552 12.72 -14.59 14.57
CA THR A 552 13.56 -14.36 13.38
C THR A 552 14.68 -15.40 13.29
N ALA A 553 15.42 -15.63 14.38
CA ALA A 553 16.42 -16.70 14.43
C ALA A 553 15.77 -18.09 14.21
N GLY A 554 14.66 -18.36 14.89
CA GLY A 554 13.93 -19.62 14.77
C GLY A 554 13.46 -19.90 13.35
N PHE A 555 13.10 -18.86 12.57
CA PHE A 555 12.75 -18.98 11.16
C PHE A 555 13.92 -19.44 10.30
N PHE A 556 15.08 -18.78 10.40
CA PHE A 556 16.26 -19.16 9.61
C PHE A 556 16.84 -20.51 10.03
N LEU A 557 16.75 -20.87 11.32
CA LEU A 557 17.10 -22.22 11.79
C LEU A 557 16.23 -23.31 11.16
N ARG A 558 14.93 -23.05 10.95
CA ARG A 558 14.04 -23.99 10.25
C ARG A 558 14.31 -24.05 8.74
N ALA A 559 14.77 -22.95 8.14
CA ALA A 559 15.13 -22.92 6.73
C ALA A 559 16.47 -23.59 6.42
N ALA A 560 17.28 -23.88 7.45
CA ALA A 560 18.60 -24.46 7.31
C ALA A 560 18.57 -25.86 6.67
N GLY A 561 19.55 -26.17 5.82
CA GLY A 561 19.61 -27.38 5.02
C GLY A 561 18.54 -27.46 3.92
N GLY A 562 17.77 -26.39 3.74
CA GLY A 562 16.70 -26.29 2.77
C GLY A 562 17.18 -25.97 1.35
N LYS A 563 16.23 -25.63 0.49
CA LYS A 563 16.49 -25.32 -0.93
C LYS A 563 16.79 -23.85 -1.17
N THR A 564 16.56 -22.96 -0.20
CA THR A 564 16.86 -21.52 -0.34
C THR A 564 18.26 -21.22 0.20
N ALA A 565 19.09 -20.51 -0.58
CA ALA A 565 20.38 -20.03 -0.09
C ALA A 565 20.18 -18.89 0.92
N LEU A 566 20.86 -18.97 2.06
CA LEU A 566 20.67 -18.05 3.18
C LEU A 566 21.86 -17.09 3.29
N PHE A 567 21.56 -15.79 3.35
CA PHE A 567 22.55 -14.72 3.48
C PHE A 567 22.21 -13.81 4.65
N ARG A 568 23.25 -13.23 5.26
CA ARG A 568 23.10 -12.24 6.32
C ARG A 568 23.98 -11.03 6.06
N ILE A 569 23.41 -9.85 6.24
CA ILE A 569 24.13 -8.56 6.30
C ILE A 569 23.80 -7.89 7.63
N GLY A 570 24.82 -7.33 8.27
CA GLY A 570 24.68 -6.66 9.57
C GLY A 570 24.73 -7.61 10.77
N ASN A 571 24.86 -7.02 11.96
CA ASN A 571 24.96 -7.74 13.21
C ASN A 571 23.61 -7.81 13.94
N TRP A 572 23.49 -8.78 14.85
CA TRP A 572 22.43 -8.85 15.85
C TRP A 572 23.05 -8.91 17.23
N THR A 573 23.30 -7.75 17.83
CA THR A 573 24.00 -7.63 19.11
C THR A 573 23.06 -7.43 20.30
N ARG A 574 21.84 -6.97 20.04
CA ARG A 574 20.78 -6.82 21.03
C ARG A 574 19.44 -7.32 20.52
N ASP A 575 18.66 -7.87 21.44
CA ASP A 575 17.25 -8.19 21.19
C ASP A 575 16.35 -6.95 21.29
N PHE A 576 15.05 -7.14 21.07
CA PHE A 576 14.03 -6.09 21.14
C PHE A 576 14.01 -5.35 22.49
N ASP A 577 14.30 -6.07 23.58
CA ASP A 577 14.34 -5.54 24.95
C ASP A 577 15.71 -4.96 25.33
N GLY A 578 16.62 -4.85 24.35
CA GLY A 578 17.93 -4.24 24.50
C GLY A 578 18.95 -5.09 25.25
N ASN A 579 18.64 -6.35 25.56
CA ASN A 579 19.58 -7.28 26.18
C ASN A 579 20.71 -7.60 25.20
N ILE A 580 21.94 -7.69 25.71
CA ILE A 580 23.07 -8.08 24.88
C ILE A 580 22.93 -9.57 24.55
N ILE A 581 23.01 -9.89 23.26
CA ILE A 581 22.96 -11.26 22.75
C ILE A 581 24.13 -11.52 21.81
N GLU A 582 24.55 -12.78 21.72
CA GLU A 582 25.44 -13.25 20.66
C GLU A 582 24.63 -13.66 19.43
N GLY A 583 23.75 -12.79 18.94
CA GLY A 583 22.79 -13.11 17.87
C GLY A 583 23.47 -13.61 16.59
N ASN A 584 24.71 -13.22 16.36
CA ASN A 584 25.55 -13.72 15.27
C ASN A 584 25.85 -15.22 15.33
N ASN A 585 25.84 -15.83 16.52
CA ASN A 585 26.12 -17.24 16.75
C ASN A 585 24.83 -18.09 16.77
N ILE A 586 23.66 -17.46 16.73
CA ILE A 586 22.34 -18.14 16.80
C ILE A 586 21.88 -18.62 15.42
N PHE A 587 22.38 -18.01 14.34
CA PHE A 587 22.01 -18.36 12.97
C PHE A 587 22.69 -19.66 12.49
N PRO A 588 22.13 -20.33 11.48
CA PRO A 588 22.76 -21.51 10.87
C PRO A 588 24.18 -21.22 10.39
N SER A 589 25.11 -22.15 10.60
CA SER A 589 26.51 -22.01 10.17
C SER A 589 26.68 -21.95 8.64
N GLU A 590 25.70 -22.44 7.90
CA GLU A 590 25.64 -22.38 6.42
C GLU A 590 25.24 -21.01 5.87
N MET A 591 24.73 -20.10 6.72
CA MET A 591 24.30 -18.78 6.30
C MET A 591 25.51 -17.92 5.93
N ILE A 592 25.59 -17.51 4.66
CA ILE A 592 26.70 -16.71 4.15
C ILE A 592 26.60 -15.31 4.78
N THR A 593 27.62 -14.92 5.55
CA THR A 593 27.68 -13.59 6.16
C THR A 593 28.49 -12.65 5.28
N ALA A 594 27.95 -11.47 5.02
CA ALA A 594 28.61 -10.38 4.30
C ALA A 594 28.60 -9.10 5.14
N LYS A 595 29.62 -8.25 5.00
CA LYS A 595 29.71 -6.98 5.72
C LYS A 595 28.73 -5.95 5.20
N ASP A 596 28.51 -5.93 3.89
CA ASP A 596 27.60 -5.02 3.21
C ASP A 596 27.03 -5.66 1.94
N TYR A 597 26.20 -4.89 1.22
CA TYR A 597 25.56 -5.35 0.00
C TYR A 597 26.55 -5.60 -1.17
N LYS A 598 27.72 -4.95 -1.16
CA LYS A 598 28.73 -5.12 -2.23
C LYS A 598 29.44 -6.46 -2.11
N GLU A 599 29.61 -6.95 -0.89
CA GLU A 599 30.14 -8.29 -0.62
C GLU A 599 29.07 -9.38 -0.84
N ALA A 600 27.82 -9.13 -0.43
CA ALA A 600 26.74 -10.12 -0.61
C ALA A 600 26.34 -10.33 -2.08
N PHE A 601 26.33 -9.25 -2.88
CA PHE A 601 25.81 -9.29 -4.24
C PHE A 601 26.53 -10.32 -5.15
N PRO A 602 27.87 -10.36 -5.25
CA PRO A 602 28.57 -11.38 -6.05
C PRO A 602 28.22 -12.82 -5.67
N GLU A 603 28.07 -13.11 -4.38
CA GLU A 603 27.73 -14.45 -3.88
C GLU A 603 26.29 -14.82 -4.24
N ILE A 604 25.34 -13.89 -4.10
CA ILE A 604 23.95 -14.07 -4.57
C ILE A 604 23.94 -14.36 -6.06
N MET A 605 24.71 -13.60 -6.85
CA MET A 605 24.82 -13.81 -8.30
C MET A 605 25.41 -15.17 -8.65
N SER A 606 26.34 -15.69 -7.85
CA SER A 606 26.90 -17.04 -8.01
C SER A 606 25.80 -18.09 -7.87
N VAL A 607 25.01 -18.01 -6.79
CA VAL A 607 23.87 -18.91 -6.53
C VAL A 607 22.86 -18.87 -7.68
N LEU A 608 22.50 -17.68 -8.16
CA LEU A 608 21.51 -17.53 -9.25
C LEU A 608 22.02 -18.14 -10.56
N LYS A 609 23.31 -17.99 -10.87
CA LYS A 609 23.93 -18.60 -12.06
C LYS A 609 24.02 -20.11 -11.96
N GLU A 610 24.42 -20.65 -10.81
CA GLU A 610 24.48 -22.09 -10.56
C GLU A 610 23.10 -22.74 -10.74
N ARG A 611 22.06 -22.07 -10.23
CA ARG A 611 20.66 -22.49 -10.37
C ARG A 611 20.05 -22.21 -11.74
N LYS A 612 20.82 -21.64 -12.68
CA LYS A 612 20.39 -21.29 -14.03
C LYS A 612 19.13 -20.42 -14.04
N ILE A 613 19.02 -19.51 -13.07
CA ILE A 613 17.93 -18.53 -13.03
C ILE A 613 18.05 -17.61 -14.23
N VAL A 614 17.00 -17.54 -15.03
CA VAL A 614 16.97 -16.73 -16.25
C VAL A 614 16.83 -15.26 -15.87
N MET A 615 17.76 -14.45 -16.35
CA MET A 615 17.73 -13.00 -16.20
C MET A 615 16.50 -12.41 -16.92
N GLN A 616 15.83 -11.47 -16.28
CA GLN A 616 14.77 -10.65 -16.87
C GLN A 616 15.33 -9.31 -17.36
N THR A 617 14.55 -8.50 -18.08
CA THR A 617 15.05 -7.20 -18.54
C THR A 617 15.48 -6.32 -17.34
N PRO A 618 16.74 -5.84 -17.32
CA PRO A 618 17.24 -5.04 -16.20
C PRO A 618 16.56 -3.68 -16.07
N ALA A 619 16.31 -3.26 -14.83
CA ALA A 619 15.83 -1.92 -14.49
C ALA A 619 17.02 -0.94 -14.42
N ARG A 620 17.30 -0.24 -15.52
CA ARG A 620 18.47 0.67 -15.61
C ARG A 620 18.11 2.15 -15.59
N ASP A 621 16.84 2.46 -15.72
CA ASP A 621 16.38 3.84 -15.74
C ASP A 621 16.06 4.32 -14.31
N THR A 622 16.03 5.64 -14.10
CA THR A 622 15.64 6.28 -12.82
C THR A 622 14.43 7.22 -13.01
N LEU A 623 13.38 7.00 -12.22
CA LEU A 623 12.21 7.87 -12.29
C LEU A 623 12.63 9.22 -11.74
N ASP A 624 12.31 10.26 -12.49
CA ASP A 624 12.68 11.62 -12.13
C ASP A 624 11.84 12.05 -10.92
N SER A 625 12.43 11.95 -9.73
CA SER A 625 11.81 12.36 -8.47
C SER A 625 11.85 13.87 -8.26
N ARG A 626 12.29 14.67 -9.25
CA ARG A 626 12.36 16.14 -9.13
C ARG A 626 11.01 16.78 -8.79
N TYR A 627 9.87 16.17 -9.12
CA TYR A 627 8.57 16.67 -8.67
C TYR A 627 8.44 16.68 -7.14
N PHE A 628 9.05 15.71 -6.44
CA PHE A 628 9.11 15.62 -4.97
C PHE A 628 10.25 16.44 -4.34
N THR A 629 11.11 17.08 -5.15
CA THR A 629 12.14 18.00 -4.62
C THR A 629 11.53 19.19 -3.89
N LEU A 630 10.25 19.51 -4.15
CA LEU A 630 9.46 20.46 -3.38
C LEU A 630 9.22 20.03 -1.92
N ARG A 631 9.64 18.82 -1.51
CA ARG A 631 9.53 18.31 -0.12
C ARG A 631 10.83 17.75 0.48
N GLY A 632 11.99 17.88 -0.18
CA GLY A 632 13.27 17.37 0.34
C GLY A 632 13.47 15.86 0.15
N PHE A 633 12.59 15.24 -0.63
CA PHE A 633 12.65 13.85 -1.02
C PHE A 633 13.63 13.70 -2.20
N ASN A 634 14.75 13.01 -1.97
CA ASN A 634 15.82 12.81 -2.94
C ASN A 634 16.15 11.32 -3.18
N THR A 635 15.31 10.41 -2.66
CA THR A 635 15.48 8.97 -2.87
C THR A 635 15.00 8.58 -4.27
N ILE A 636 15.70 7.63 -4.87
CA ILE A 636 15.45 7.12 -6.23
C ILE A 636 15.64 5.60 -6.17
N SER A 637 14.71 4.86 -6.76
CA SER A 637 14.85 3.42 -7.03
C SER A 637 14.90 3.21 -8.55
N TYR A 638 15.55 2.14 -8.98
CA TYR A 638 15.60 1.80 -10.41
C TYR A 638 14.24 1.31 -10.89
N PHE A 639 13.89 1.67 -12.13
CA PHE A 639 12.63 1.26 -12.74
C PHE A 639 12.84 0.45 -14.02
N PRO A 640 11.98 -0.55 -14.31
CA PRO A 640 12.01 -1.31 -15.55
C PRO A 640 11.81 -0.39 -16.76
N PRO A 641 12.49 -0.65 -17.90
CA PRO A 641 12.26 0.13 -19.11
C PRO A 641 10.85 -0.10 -19.69
N THR A 642 10.48 0.67 -20.71
CA THR A 642 9.18 0.54 -21.40
C THR A 642 9.15 -0.56 -22.47
N THR A 643 10.28 -1.21 -22.73
CA THR A 643 10.40 -2.33 -23.66
C THR A 643 11.31 -3.39 -23.06
N GLY A 644 10.87 -4.65 -23.08
CA GLY A 644 11.62 -5.73 -22.46
C GLY A 644 10.84 -7.02 -22.36
N SER A 645 11.37 -7.95 -21.56
CA SER A 645 10.73 -9.21 -21.23
C SER A 645 10.88 -9.56 -19.75
N SER A 646 9.84 -10.18 -19.21
CA SER A 646 9.77 -10.64 -17.83
C SER A 646 9.07 -12.01 -17.73
N ARG A 647 9.07 -12.58 -16.53
CA ARG A 647 8.49 -13.89 -16.24
C ARG A 647 7.60 -13.84 -15.00
N LEU A 648 6.45 -14.52 -15.06
CA LEU A 648 5.59 -14.77 -13.90
C LEU A 648 5.97 -16.12 -13.24
N ILE A 649 5.60 -16.32 -11.98
CA ILE A 649 5.94 -17.55 -11.22
C ILE A 649 5.48 -18.82 -11.95
N ASP A 650 4.33 -18.78 -12.62
CA ASP A 650 3.77 -19.91 -13.40
C ASP A 650 4.50 -20.19 -14.73
N GLY A 651 5.59 -19.48 -15.01
CA GLY A 651 6.40 -19.65 -16.22
C GLY A 651 5.95 -18.81 -17.41
N THR A 652 4.84 -18.06 -17.31
CA THR A 652 4.40 -17.13 -18.37
C THR A 652 5.50 -16.13 -18.67
N VAL A 653 5.89 -16.01 -19.95
CA VAL A 653 6.83 -15.00 -20.43
C VAL A 653 6.05 -13.86 -21.06
N ILE A 654 6.33 -12.64 -20.60
CA ILE A 654 5.71 -11.41 -21.12
C ILE A 654 6.78 -10.63 -21.87
N ASN A 655 6.50 -10.21 -23.09
CA ASN A 655 7.25 -9.20 -23.81
C ASN A 655 6.37 -7.95 -23.93
N VAL A 656 6.94 -6.79 -23.59
CA VAL A 656 6.29 -5.50 -23.79
C VAL A 656 7.15 -4.62 -24.70
N ALA A 657 6.51 -3.73 -25.46
CA ALA A 657 7.19 -2.72 -26.25
C ALA A 657 6.34 -1.46 -26.36
N GLY A 658 6.81 -0.35 -25.79
CA GLY A 658 6.07 0.92 -25.76
C GLY A 658 6.97 2.14 -25.55
N THR A 659 8.18 2.08 -26.08
CA THR A 659 9.18 3.15 -25.95
C THR A 659 8.90 4.32 -26.90
N ASN A 660 8.53 4.04 -28.15
CA ASN A 660 8.39 5.06 -29.18
C ASN A 660 6.93 5.46 -29.40
N ASN A 661 5.99 4.54 -29.18
CA ASN A 661 4.57 4.79 -29.30
C ASN A 661 3.85 4.38 -28.01
N ILE A 662 3.14 5.33 -27.39
CA ILE A 662 2.35 5.09 -26.18
C ILE A 662 1.30 3.99 -26.37
N SER A 663 0.68 3.88 -27.55
CA SER A 663 -0.25 2.79 -27.85
C SER A 663 0.45 1.43 -27.83
N GLY A 664 1.76 1.38 -28.09
CA GLY A 664 2.59 0.18 -28.18
C GLY A 664 3.37 0.12 -29.50
N ASP A 665 4.59 -0.37 -29.43
CA ASP A 665 5.52 -0.59 -30.54
C ASP A 665 5.40 -2.01 -31.10
N THR A 666 5.87 -2.23 -32.33
CA THR A 666 5.89 -3.56 -32.97
C THR A 666 6.83 -4.51 -32.23
N ILE A 667 6.35 -5.72 -31.95
CA ILE A 667 7.10 -6.86 -31.45
C ILE A 667 7.20 -7.87 -32.59
N LEU A 668 8.33 -7.87 -33.31
CA LEU A 668 8.68 -8.91 -34.27
C LEU A 668 9.89 -9.67 -33.72
N LYS A 669 9.64 -10.78 -33.02
CA LYS A 669 10.67 -11.43 -32.19
C LYS A 669 10.55 -12.95 -32.21
N GLU A 670 11.69 -13.62 -32.32
CA GLU A 670 11.87 -15.04 -31.99
C GLU A 670 12.68 -15.14 -30.70
N PHE A 671 12.26 -16.00 -29.77
CA PHE A 671 12.95 -16.28 -28.51
C PHE A 671 12.68 -17.70 -28.05
N GLU A 672 13.41 -18.17 -27.03
CA GLU A 672 13.29 -19.53 -26.51
C GLU A 672 12.73 -19.56 -25.09
N ILE A 673 11.83 -20.53 -24.82
CA ILE A 673 11.33 -20.85 -23.48
C ILE A 673 11.57 -22.34 -23.26
N GLY A 674 12.45 -22.69 -22.31
CA GLY A 674 12.75 -24.09 -22.01
C GLY A 674 13.26 -24.87 -23.22
N GLY A 675 14.00 -24.22 -24.13
CA GLY A 675 14.47 -24.80 -25.39
C GLY A 675 13.46 -24.81 -26.54
N ASN A 676 12.22 -24.38 -26.32
CA ASN A 676 11.21 -24.28 -27.36
C ASN A 676 11.22 -22.89 -28.01
N LYS A 677 11.24 -22.86 -29.34
CA LYS A 677 11.16 -21.61 -30.10
C LYS A 677 9.75 -21.02 -30.07
N VAL A 678 9.69 -19.72 -29.84
CA VAL A 678 8.48 -18.91 -29.84
C VAL A 678 8.71 -17.73 -30.77
N SER A 679 7.82 -17.54 -31.74
CA SER A 679 7.86 -16.41 -32.67
C SER A 679 6.57 -15.60 -32.58
N PHE A 680 6.67 -14.28 -32.48
CA PHE A 680 5.55 -13.34 -32.47
C PHE A 680 5.74 -12.22 -33.51
N ASP A 681 4.64 -11.83 -34.15
CA ASP A 681 4.43 -10.51 -34.75
C ASP A 681 3.19 -9.88 -34.09
N ALA A 682 3.41 -8.94 -33.16
CA ALA A 682 2.38 -8.27 -32.37
C ALA A 682 2.73 -6.78 -32.16
N ILE A 683 1.90 -6.04 -31.42
CA ILE A 683 2.11 -4.64 -31.05
C ILE A 683 1.82 -4.45 -29.56
N GLY A 684 2.76 -3.83 -28.84
CA GLY A 684 2.61 -3.47 -27.42
C GLY A 684 2.86 -4.64 -26.47
N ILE A 685 2.07 -5.71 -26.58
CA ILE A 685 2.14 -6.91 -25.71
C ILE A 685 2.25 -8.18 -26.55
N ALA A 686 3.13 -9.08 -26.14
CA ALA A 686 3.16 -10.48 -26.57
C ALA A 686 3.56 -11.37 -25.38
N ALA A 687 2.65 -12.23 -24.94
CA ALA A 687 2.86 -13.11 -23.80
C ALA A 687 2.41 -14.54 -24.11
N VAL A 688 3.13 -15.52 -23.55
CA VAL A 688 2.84 -16.94 -23.73
C VAL A 688 3.24 -17.74 -22.48
N ARG A 689 2.44 -18.76 -22.14
CA ARG A 689 2.79 -19.81 -21.19
C ARG A 689 2.80 -21.15 -21.92
N LEU A 690 3.83 -21.96 -21.67
CA LEU A 690 3.99 -23.29 -22.25
C LEU A 690 3.80 -24.37 -21.18
N ASP A 691 3.25 -25.51 -21.60
CA ASP A 691 3.25 -26.74 -20.81
C ASP A 691 4.67 -27.35 -20.72
N LEU A 692 4.80 -28.46 -20.00
CA LEU A 692 6.07 -29.19 -19.86
C LEU A 692 6.60 -29.79 -21.17
N ASN A 693 5.76 -29.93 -22.19
CA ASN A 693 6.12 -30.45 -23.51
C ASN A 693 6.47 -29.33 -24.51
N GLY A 694 6.39 -28.06 -24.09
CA GLY A 694 6.64 -26.90 -24.96
C GLY A 694 5.46 -26.46 -25.81
N ASN A 695 4.25 -26.97 -25.56
CA ASN A 695 3.03 -26.53 -26.24
C ASN A 695 2.41 -25.32 -25.52
N PRO A 696 1.81 -24.37 -26.23
CA PRO A 696 1.15 -23.24 -25.58
C PRO A 696 -0.09 -23.66 -24.77
N GLU A 697 -0.22 -23.12 -23.56
CA GLU A 697 -1.42 -23.21 -22.72
C GLU A 697 -2.12 -21.85 -22.53
N ALA A 698 -1.41 -20.76 -22.78
CA ALA A 698 -1.96 -19.42 -22.78
C ALA A 698 -1.17 -18.50 -23.71
N ILE A 699 -1.87 -17.58 -24.38
CA ILE A 699 -1.32 -16.58 -25.31
C ILE A 699 -2.09 -15.27 -25.08
N ALA A 700 -1.40 -14.13 -24.98
CA ALA A 700 -2.03 -12.81 -25.02
C ALA A 700 -1.21 -11.89 -25.91
N ALA A 701 -1.86 -11.20 -26.85
CA ALA A 701 -1.16 -10.33 -27.78
C ALA A 701 -2.01 -9.14 -28.20
N GLY A 702 -1.39 -7.95 -28.16
CA GLY A 702 -1.94 -6.76 -28.79
C GLY A 702 -1.72 -6.81 -30.29
N SER A 703 -2.78 -6.63 -31.08
CA SER A 703 -2.74 -6.51 -32.54
C SER A 703 -1.86 -7.58 -33.22
N LEU A 704 -2.07 -8.83 -32.81
CA LEU A 704 -1.39 -10.02 -33.31
C LEU A 704 -1.56 -10.14 -34.82
N LYS A 705 -0.46 -10.34 -35.53
CA LYS A 705 -0.42 -10.70 -36.95
C LYS A 705 -0.05 -12.17 -37.14
N SER A 706 0.95 -12.65 -36.41
CA SER A 706 1.33 -14.05 -36.40
C SER A 706 1.91 -14.52 -35.07
N PHE A 707 1.75 -15.80 -34.80
CA PHE A 707 2.34 -16.51 -33.67
C PHE A 707 2.71 -17.92 -34.09
N ARG A 708 3.86 -18.43 -33.62
CA ARG A 708 4.28 -19.82 -33.81
C ARG A 708 4.99 -20.34 -32.57
N CYS A 709 4.50 -21.45 -32.03
CA CYS A 709 5.20 -22.24 -31.00
C CYS A 709 4.56 -23.63 -30.88
N GLY A 710 5.41 -24.66 -30.80
CA GLY A 710 4.95 -26.04 -30.64
C GLY A 710 3.95 -26.44 -31.73
N ASN A 711 2.77 -26.90 -31.31
CA ASN A 711 1.68 -27.33 -32.18
C ASN A 711 0.75 -26.20 -32.66
N ILE A 712 0.96 -24.95 -32.26
CA ILE A 712 0.11 -23.81 -32.64
C ILE A 712 0.85 -22.88 -33.61
N GLU A 713 0.20 -22.63 -34.73
CA GLU A 713 0.54 -21.58 -35.68
C GLU A 713 -0.69 -20.73 -35.98
N ILE A 714 -0.56 -19.42 -35.83
CA ILE A 714 -1.60 -18.43 -36.12
C ILE A 714 -1.02 -17.46 -37.14
N ASN A 715 -1.71 -17.28 -38.26
CA ASN A 715 -1.39 -16.28 -39.28
C ASN A 715 -2.68 -15.55 -39.67
N LEU A 716 -2.80 -14.27 -39.32
CA LEU A 716 -4.01 -13.49 -39.53
C LEU A 716 -3.86 -12.55 -40.73
N ASN A 717 -4.93 -12.42 -41.53
CA ASN A 717 -4.96 -11.45 -42.64
C ASN A 717 -4.92 -10.01 -42.10
N GLU A 718 -5.66 -9.75 -41.02
CA GLU A 718 -5.70 -8.47 -40.31
C GLU A 718 -5.21 -8.64 -38.87
N ARG A 719 -4.59 -7.59 -38.33
CA ARG A 719 -4.07 -7.61 -36.95
C ARG A 719 -5.22 -7.62 -35.96
N LEU A 720 -5.09 -8.41 -34.89
CA LEU A 720 -6.16 -8.59 -33.91
C LEU A 720 -5.67 -8.63 -32.46
N ASP A 721 -6.36 -7.93 -31.58
CA ASP A 721 -6.15 -8.04 -30.13
C ASP A 721 -6.83 -9.30 -29.61
N LEU A 722 -6.06 -10.21 -28.99
CA LEU A 722 -6.64 -11.43 -28.46
C LEU A 722 -5.90 -11.97 -27.22
N ALA A 723 -6.63 -12.75 -26.44
CA ALA A 723 -6.10 -13.66 -25.44
C ALA A 723 -6.72 -15.05 -25.62
N LEU A 724 -5.94 -16.09 -25.37
CA LEU A 724 -6.29 -17.50 -25.45
C LEU A 724 -5.72 -18.19 -24.22
N TRP A 725 -6.49 -19.07 -23.59
CA TRP A 725 -6.01 -19.87 -22.47
C TRP A 725 -6.79 -21.15 -22.31
N ILE A 726 -6.15 -22.15 -21.70
CA ILE A 726 -6.81 -23.36 -21.23
C ILE A 726 -7.45 -23.07 -19.86
N ASP A 727 -8.76 -23.33 -19.73
CA ASP A 727 -9.49 -23.19 -18.47
C ASP A 727 -9.27 -24.37 -17.51
N GLN A 728 -9.85 -24.29 -16.31
CA GLN A 728 -9.77 -25.35 -15.30
C GLN A 728 -10.33 -26.71 -15.74
N ASN A 729 -11.12 -26.76 -16.83
CA ASN A 729 -11.65 -27.99 -17.41
C ASN A 729 -10.80 -28.53 -18.57
N GLY A 730 -9.63 -27.92 -18.82
CA GLY A 730 -8.76 -28.29 -19.93
C GLY A 730 -9.27 -27.80 -21.29
N GLN A 731 -10.20 -26.84 -21.35
CA GLN A 731 -10.76 -26.34 -22.60
C GLN A 731 -10.19 -24.98 -22.98
N TRP A 732 -9.90 -24.81 -24.27
CA TRP A 732 -9.50 -23.51 -24.81
C TRP A 732 -10.64 -22.49 -24.77
N ARG A 733 -10.37 -21.37 -24.11
CA ARG A 733 -11.16 -20.15 -24.08
C ARG A 733 -10.42 -19.06 -24.83
N GLY A 734 -11.17 -18.14 -25.44
CA GLY A 734 -10.59 -17.01 -26.11
C GLY A 734 -11.37 -15.72 -25.92
N VAL A 735 -10.65 -14.60 -25.94
CA VAL A 735 -11.20 -13.24 -25.97
C VAL A 735 -10.61 -12.53 -27.17
N ILE A 736 -11.47 -11.81 -27.90
CA ILE A 736 -11.08 -10.94 -29.00
C ILE A 736 -11.63 -9.54 -28.75
N GLN A 737 -10.81 -8.52 -29.01
CA GLN A 737 -11.21 -7.12 -28.88
C GLN A 737 -11.29 -6.42 -30.24
N GLY A 738 -12.33 -5.61 -30.44
CA GLY A 738 -12.45 -4.72 -31.59
C GLY A 738 -12.77 -5.37 -32.94
N LEU A 739 -13.00 -6.69 -32.98
CA LEU A 739 -13.33 -7.39 -34.23
C LEU A 739 -14.78 -7.12 -34.66
N GLN A 740 -14.92 -6.51 -35.83
CA GLN A 740 -16.17 -6.48 -36.59
C GLN A 740 -16.23 -7.71 -37.51
N GLY A 741 -17.38 -8.38 -37.58
CA GLY A 741 -17.56 -9.56 -38.44
C GLY A 741 -17.19 -10.90 -37.78
N THR A 742 -16.84 -11.92 -38.58
CA THR A 742 -16.66 -13.31 -38.11
C THR A 742 -15.27 -13.56 -37.52
N VAL A 743 -15.16 -14.49 -36.56
CA VAL A 743 -13.86 -14.90 -36.01
C VAL A 743 -13.05 -15.58 -37.14
N PRO A 744 -11.78 -15.20 -37.36
CA PRO A 744 -10.93 -15.83 -38.37
C PRO A 744 -10.88 -17.36 -38.25
N GLN A 745 -10.90 -18.07 -39.39
CA GLN A 745 -10.88 -19.54 -39.41
C GLN A 745 -9.66 -20.13 -38.71
N GLU A 746 -8.50 -19.47 -38.81
CA GLU A 746 -7.28 -19.88 -38.10
C GLU A 746 -7.48 -19.95 -36.57
N LEU A 747 -8.25 -19.03 -36.00
CA LEU A 747 -8.57 -19.02 -34.58
C LEU A 747 -9.65 -20.06 -34.22
N LEU A 748 -10.58 -20.33 -35.13
CA LEU A 748 -11.63 -21.34 -34.96
C LEU A 748 -11.10 -22.79 -34.99
N LYS A 749 -9.90 -23.01 -35.56
CA LYS A 749 -9.19 -24.30 -35.46
C LYS A 749 -8.75 -24.62 -34.03
N ILE A 750 -8.54 -23.59 -33.20
CA ILE A 750 -8.10 -23.75 -31.80
C ILE A 750 -9.32 -23.92 -30.89
N THR A 751 -10.30 -23.02 -30.99
CA THR A 751 -11.52 -23.08 -30.19
C THR A 751 -12.67 -22.35 -30.87
N ARG A 752 -13.90 -22.72 -30.51
CA ARG A 752 -15.13 -21.98 -30.85
C ARG A 752 -15.62 -21.10 -29.70
N ASN A 753 -15.03 -21.22 -28.51
CA ASN A 753 -15.48 -20.48 -27.34
C ASN A 753 -14.80 -19.10 -27.23
N TRP A 754 -15.30 -18.15 -28.02
CA TRP A 754 -14.78 -16.79 -28.10
C TRP A 754 -15.74 -15.78 -27.45
N LYS A 755 -15.23 -15.02 -26.48
CA LYS A 755 -15.85 -13.79 -25.97
C LYS A 755 -15.40 -12.60 -26.83
N ARG A 756 -16.34 -11.71 -27.16
CA ARG A 756 -16.06 -10.48 -27.89
C ARG A 756 -16.17 -9.28 -26.96
N ILE A 757 -15.24 -8.35 -27.11
CA ILE A 757 -15.17 -7.12 -26.33
C ILE A 757 -15.01 -5.97 -27.31
N GLY A 758 -15.74 -4.88 -27.09
CA GLY A 758 -15.59 -3.66 -27.88
C GLY A 758 -14.22 -3.01 -27.65
N LEU A 759 -13.84 -2.14 -28.58
CA LEU A 759 -12.82 -1.13 -28.30
C LEU A 759 -13.55 0.16 -27.96
N PRO A 760 -13.12 0.88 -26.92
CA PRO A 760 -13.71 2.16 -26.60
C PRO A 760 -13.57 3.15 -27.75
N GLU A 761 -14.59 3.98 -27.94
CA GLU A 761 -14.55 5.06 -28.92
C GLU A 761 -13.46 6.06 -28.51
N SER A 762 -12.77 6.63 -29.50
CA SER A 762 -11.75 7.64 -29.21
C SER A 762 -12.38 8.80 -28.44
N PRO A 763 -11.86 9.16 -27.27
CA PRO A 763 -12.40 10.28 -26.52
C PRO A 763 -12.37 11.55 -27.37
N ALA A 764 -13.50 12.25 -27.43
CA ALA A 764 -13.50 13.63 -27.90
C ALA A 764 -12.59 14.44 -26.98
N LYS A 765 -11.64 15.20 -27.53
CA LYS A 765 -10.82 16.11 -26.72
C LYS A 765 -11.77 16.97 -25.85
N PRO A 766 -11.58 17.03 -24.52
CA PRO A 766 -12.40 17.90 -23.71
C PRO A 766 -12.27 19.33 -24.24
N ALA A 767 -13.39 20.03 -24.37
CA ALA A 767 -13.36 21.47 -24.57
C ALA A 767 -12.68 22.06 -23.33
N VAL A 768 -11.49 22.64 -23.52
CA VAL A 768 -10.77 23.34 -22.46
C VAL A 768 -11.58 24.60 -22.15
N ASN A 769 -12.50 24.52 -21.20
CA ASN A 769 -13.05 25.72 -20.58
C ASN A 769 -11.97 26.23 -19.62
N ARG A 770 -11.37 27.36 -20.02
CA ARG A 770 -10.39 28.13 -19.23
C ARG A 770 -11.00 28.71 -17.97
#